data_AF-A0A1D6KBM9-F1
#
_entry.id   AF-A0A1D6KBM9-F1
#
_cell.length_a   1.000
_cell.length_b   1.000
_cell.length_c   1.000
_cell.angle_alpha   90.00
_cell.angle_beta   90.00
_cell.angle_gamma   90.00
#
_symmetry.space_group_name_H-M   'P 1'
#
loop_
_entity.id
_entity.type
_entity.pdbx_description
1 polymer ?
#
loop_
_entity_poly.entity_id
_entity_poly.type
_entity_poly.pdbx_seq_one_letter_code
_entity_poly.pdbx_strand_id
1 'polypeptide(L)'
;MSLFDYNVQERVDDFVAAAIAQANVTRTNHIMWTMGDDFNYQYAESWFRNMDKLIQYVNKDGRVHALYSTPSIYTDAKHASNESWPVKYDDYFPYADSTNAYWTGYFTSRPTFKRYIRVYSGYYLAARQIEFLMGRSSLGLFTSSLEDAMGIAQHHDAISGTAKQHTTDDYSKRIAIGASKVEKGVNAALTCLTNSNKTCVSSVPKFSQCPLLNISYCPSTEEAISATKHLVVVVYNPLGWKRSDFIRVPVNDEDLVVKSSDGNTVVSQIVVVDNVTNNLRKLYVKAYLGVTANKAPKYWLTFQASVPPMGWNSYFILKSTGSGYNNTEHVPVVVPPSNNTIEAGQGHLKMSFSSASGQLERIFNSASGGDLPIQQSFLWYRSSKGDALDPQASGAYIFRPDGNTPTIASSSVTLKVIRGPLFDEVHQQFSSWIYQITRLYKNKEHAEVEYTIGPIPVDDDVGKEVITQLTANMSTNSTFYTDSNGRDFLKRVRNYREDWNLQVTQPVAGNYYPVNLGVYIVDEKYELSVLVDRAAGASSIQDGQLEIMLHRRLLKDDGRGVAEPLDEVVCVDQDCQGLTARGTYYINVEKLGHGAHWRRTYGQQVYSPFLLAFTHEDATSSKPYSVAKDSMMDGNYSLPDNVAIVTLQNLDDGTTLLRLAHLFQAGEDPRYSEVAEVDLKKVFGKRTIKELTETNLSANQKKSEMKQLNWRVIEDAESGPAPVKGGPVDCRALVVALGPMEIRTFLLKF
;
A
#
# COMPACT_ATOMS: atom_id res chain seq x y z
N MET A 1 3.92 59.65 6.63
CA MET A 1 4.49 60.27 5.42
C MET A 1 4.93 59.13 4.50
N SER A 2 4.23 58.87 3.39
CA SER A 2 4.80 58.05 2.30
C SER A 2 5.31 59.03 1.24
N LEU A 3 6.63 59.14 1.09
CA LEU A 3 7.21 59.88 -0.02
C LEU A 3 7.05 59.03 -1.29
N PHE A 4 6.72 59.65 -2.42
CA PHE A 4 6.72 58.95 -3.71
C PHE A 4 8.16 58.71 -4.15
N ASP A 5 8.41 57.53 -4.73
CA ASP A 5 9.64 57.13 -5.44
C ASP A 5 10.99 57.27 -4.68
N TYR A 6 10.96 57.50 -3.36
CA TYR A 6 12.15 57.86 -2.59
C TYR A 6 13.24 56.77 -2.51
N ASN A 7 12.89 55.50 -2.70
CA ASN A 7 13.79 54.35 -2.63
C ASN A 7 13.79 53.51 -3.92
N VAL A 8 13.31 54.05 -5.04
CA VAL A 8 13.22 53.29 -6.30
C VAL A 8 14.58 52.77 -6.75
N GLN A 9 15.61 53.62 -6.74
CA GLN A 9 16.96 53.22 -7.16
C GLN A 9 17.49 52.05 -6.32
N GLU A 10 17.41 52.17 -4.99
CA GLU A 10 17.83 51.12 -4.05
C GLU A 10 17.11 49.79 -4.33
N ARG A 11 15.79 49.81 -4.50
CA ARG A 11 15.00 48.58 -4.73
C ARG A 11 15.25 47.96 -6.10
N VAL A 12 15.54 48.78 -7.12
CA VAL A 12 15.96 48.28 -8.44
C VAL A 12 17.35 47.64 -8.35
N ASP A 13 18.28 48.25 -7.63
CA ASP A 13 19.63 47.70 -7.43
C ASP A 13 19.58 46.36 -6.67
N ASP A 14 18.76 46.25 -5.62
CA ASP A 14 18.49 44.99 -4.91
C ASP A 14 17.95 43.90 -5.85
N PHE A 15 16.95 44.25 -6.67
CA PHE A 15 16.33 43.35 -7.63
C PHE A 15 17.35 42.81 -8.65
N VAL A 16 18.12 43.72 -9.26
CA VAL A 16 19.14 43.37 -10.26
C VAL A 16 20.20 42.47 -9.64
N ALA A 17 20.69 42.79 -8.43
CA ALA A 17 21.69 41.98 -7.76
C ALA A 17 21.20 40.54 -7.51
N ALA A 18 19.97 40.37 -7.00
CA ALA A 18 19.37 39.06 -6.80
C ALA A 18 19.15 38.30 -8.11
N ALA A 19 18.71 39.00 -9.18
CA ALA A 19 18.46 38.39 -10.47
C ALA A 19 19.75 37.86 -11.10
N ILE A 20 20.84 38.64 -11.06
CA ILE A 20 22.15 38.23 -11.56
C ILE A 20 22.71 37.06 -10.74
N ALA A 21 22.53 37.06 -9.42
CA ALA A 21 22.96 35.94 -8.58
C ALA A 21 22.30 34.61 -8.98
N GLN A 22 20.99 34.60 -9.24
CA GLN A 22 20.29 33.39 -9.71
C GLN A 22 20.60 33.06 -11.17
N ALA A 23 20.78 34.07 -12.03
CA ALA A 23 21.15 33.87 -13.43
C ALA A 23 22.51 33.16 -13.55
N ASN A 24 23.47 33.45 -12.67
CA ASN A 24 24.79 32.82 -12.67
C ASN A 24 24.77 31.30 -12.40
N VAL A 25 23.69 30.76 -11.85
CA VAL A 25 23.49 29.32 -11.60
C VAL A 25 22.39 28.71 -12.47
N THR A 26 21.89 29.45 -13.46
CA THR A 26 20.78 29.03 -14.31
C THR A 26 21.20 29.08 -15.78
N ARG A 27 21.02 27.99 -16.55
CA ARG A 27 21.22 28.01 -18.01
C ARG A 27 20.20 28.95 -18.66
N THR A 28 20.49 29.56 -19.81
CA THR A 28 19.67 30.59 -20.52
C THR A 28 19.62 31.94 -19.82
N ASN A 29 19.05 32.94 -20.49
CA ASN A 29 18.72 34.27 -19.96
C ASN A 29 17.33 34.36 -19.28
N HIS A 30 16.72 33.22 -18.94
CA HIS A 30 15.43 33.18 -18.23
C HIS A 30 15.60 32.51 -16.85
N ILE A 31 15.22 33.25 -15.80
CA ILE A 31 15.09 32.78 -14.41
C ILE A 31 13.63 32.88 -13.95
N MET A 32 13.28 32.13 -12.89
CA MET A 32 11.96 32.17 -12.28
C MET A 32 12.07 32.53 -10.81
N TRP A 33 11.30 33.54 -10.38
CA TRP A 33 11.06 33.85 -8.98
C TRP A 33 9.67 33.36 -8.58
N THR A 34 9.62 32.47 -7.60
CA THR A 34 8.38 32.00 -6.99
C THR A 34 7.95 33.02 -5.94
N MET A 35 7.32 34.10 -6.40
CA MET A 35 6.88 35.22 -5.56
C MET A 35 5.73 34.81 -4.65
N GLY A 36 6.01 34.11 -3.55
CA GLY A 36 5.03 33.58 -2.62
C GLY A 36 5.68 32.58 -1.67
N ASP A 37 4.89 32.11 -0.71
CA ASP A 37 5.28 31.12 0.31
C ASP A 37 4.01 30.54 0.93
N ASP A 38 4.14 29.68 1.94
CA ASP A 38 3.03 29.05 2.66
C ASP A 38 1.91 30.03 3.04
N PHE A 39 0.70 29.79 2.52
CA PHE A 39 -0.52 30.55 2.78
C PHE A 39 -0.39 32.08 2.58
N ASN A 40 0.53 32.53 1.72
CA ASN A 40 0.63 33.92 1.30
C ASN A 40 -0.58 34.37 0.45
N TYR A 41 -0.58 35.64 0.03
CA TYR A 41 -1.64 36.28 -0.77
C TYR A 41 -3.01 36.43 -0.09
N GLN A 42 -3.14 36.21 1.22
CA GLN A 42 -4.35 36.58 1.99
C GLN A 42 -4.74 38.06 1.78
N TYR A 43 -3.74 38.94 1.70
CA TYR A 43 -3.88 40.29 1.18
C TYR A 43 -3.00 40.48 -0.04
N ALA A 44 -3.47 39.97 -1.18
CA ALA A 44 -2.75 39.93 -2.45
C ALA A 44 -2.21 41.30 -2.91
N GLU A 45 -2.97 42.38 -2.67
CA GLU A 45 -2.59 43.75 -3.05
C GLU A 45 -1.23 44.18 -2.46
N SER A 46 -0.85 43.66 -1.29
CA SER A 46 0.48 43.92 -0.71
C SER A 46 1.61 43.46 -1.63
N TRP A 47 1.42 42.32 -2.30
CA TRP A 47 2.38 41.75 -3.25
C TRP A 47 2.30 42.46 -4.59
N PHE A 48 1.10 42.55 -5.18
CA PHE A 48 0.91 43.11 -6.53
C PHE A 48 1.34 44.57 -6.62
N ARG A 49 0.97 45.42 -5.67
CA ARG A 49 1.36 46.84 -5.67
C ARG A 49 2.86 47.07 -5.68
N ASN A 50 3.64 46.19 -5.03
CA ASN A 50 5.10 46.28 -5.03
C ASN A 50 5.70 45.68 -6.31
N MET A 51 5.17 44.54 -6.78
CA MET A 51 5.61 43.92 -8.03
C MET A 51 5.35 44.82 -9.24
N ASP A 52 4.22 45.51 -9.31
CA ASP A 52 3.91 46.47 -10.38
C ASP A 52 4.98 47.57 -10.46
N LYS A 53 5.32 48.16 -9.31
CA LYS A 53 6.36 49.20 -9.22
C LYS A 53 7.73 48.65 -9.59
N LEU A 54 8.09 47.46 -9.09
CA LEU A 54 9.36 46.82 -9.42
C LEU A 54 9.45 46.55 -10.92
N ILE A 55 8.44 45.92 -11.53
CA ILE A 55 8.38 45.66 -12.98
C ILE A 55 8.53 46.96 -13.76
N GLN A 56 7.77 48.00 -13.41
CA GLN A 56 7.83 49.29 -14.09
C GLN A 56 9.24 49.90 -14.02
N TYR A 57 9.82 50.01 -12.83
CA TYR A 57 11.08 50.72 -12.65
C TYR A 57 12.31 49.90 -13.05
N VAL A 58 12.30 48.58 -12.85
CA VAL A 58 13.36 47.68 -13.34
C VAL A 58 13.40 47.68 -14.87
N ASN A 59 12.25 47.59 -15.54
CA ASN A 59 12.20 47.64 -17.00
C ASN A 59 12.58 49.02 -17.56
N LYS A 60 12.32 50.11 -16.81
CA LYS A 60 12.75 51.46 -17.17
C LYS A 60 14.27 51.64 -17.00
N ASP A 61 14.86 51.05 -15.97
CA ASP A 61 16.30 50.99 -15.75
C ASP A 61 17.01 50.19 -16.86
N GLY A 62 16.46 49.04 -17.24
CA GLY A 62 16.84 48.30 -18.44
C GLY A 62 18.04 47.35 -18.29
N ARG A 63 18.67 47.23 -17.11
CA ARG A 63 19.74 46.23 -16.86
C ARG A 63 19.24 44.78 -16.92
N VAL A 64 17.99 44.56 -16.51
CA VAL A 64 17.29 43.27 -16.62
C VAL A 64 15.85 43.52 -17.04
N HIS A 65 15.15 42.47 -17.49
CA HIS A 65 13.73 42.54 -17.84
C HIS A 65 12.90 41.69 -16.89
N ALA A 66 11.87 42.29 -16.29
CA ALA A 66 10.95 41.65 -15.37
C ALA A 66 9.52 41.66 -15.93
N LEU A 67 8.78 40.58 -15.69
CA LEU A 67 7.38 40.45 -16.08
C LEU A 67 6.62 39.56 -15.10
N TYR A 68 5.30 39.73 -15.03
CA TYR A 68 4.45 38.67 -14.51
C TYR A 68 4.52 37.46 -15.42
N SER A 69 4.62 36.28 -14.82
CA SER A 69 4.78 35.02 -15.54
C SER A 69 4.13 33.88 -14.79
N THR A 70 4.13 32.71 -15.42
CA THR A 70 3.70 31.43 -14.84
C THR A 70 4.79 30.38 -15.09
N PRO A 71 4.79 29.25 -14.37
CA PRO A 71 5.71 28.15 -14.66
C PRO A 71 5.64 27.69 -16.13
N SER A 72 4.47 27.69 -16.77
CA SER A 72 4.33 27.31 -18.18
C SER A 72 4.97 28.32 -19.14
N ILE A 73 4.76 29.62 -18.94
CA ILE A 73 5.38 30.67 -19.76
C ILE A 73 6.90 30.63 -19.60
N TYR A 74 7.39 30.41 -18.37
CA TYR A 74 8.80 30.19 -18.11
C TYR A 74 9.32 28.96 -18.87
N THR A 75 8.67 27.80 -18.76
CA THR A 75 9.08 26.58 -19.47
C THR A 75 9.08 26.76 -20.99
N ASP A 76 8.10 27.45 -21.56
CA ASP A 76 8.05 27.76 -22.99
C ASP A 76 9.23 28.64 -23.43
N ALA A 77 9.61 29.64 -22.62
CA ALA A 77 10.80 30.45 -22.86
C ALA A 77 12.09 29.64 -22.76
N LYS A 78 12.19 28.71 -21.79
CA LYS A 78 13.32 27.78 -21.67
C LYS A 78 13.40 26.85 -22.88
N HIS A 79 12.28 26.33 -23.36
CA HIS A 79 12.22 25.49 -24.55
C HIS A 79 12.64 26.25 -25.81
N ALA A 80 12.14 27.48 -25.98
CA ALA A 80 12.45 28.34 -27.12
C ALA A 80 13.92 28.78 -27.20
N SER A 81 14.67 28.72 -26.08
CA SER A 81 16.11 29.04 -26.06
C SER A 81 16.97 28.08 -26.90
N ASN A 82 16.45 26.90 -27.28
CA ASN A 82 17.12 25.88 -28.08
C ASN A 82 18.47 25.39 -27.51
N GLU A 83 18.63 25.50 -26.18
CA GLU A 83 19.77 24.98 -25.42
C GLU A 83 19.75 23.45 -25.28
N SER A 84 20.92 22.87 -24.99
CA SER A 84 21.04 21.46 -24.58
C SER A 84 20.95 21.31 -23.06
N TRP A 85 20.17 20.34 -22.59
CA TRP A 85 19.86 20.11 -21.17
C TRP A 85 20.53 18.84 -20.64
N PRO A 86 20.99 18.81 -19.37
CA PRO A 86 21.48 17.58 -18.77
C PRO A 86 20.31 16.61 -18.56
N VAL A 87 20.58 15.31 -18.62
CA VAL A 87 19.58 14.28 -18.35
C VAL A 87 19.60 13.92 -16.87
N LYS A 88 18.41 13.64 -16.32
CA LYS A 88 18.24 13.06 -14.99
C LYS A 88 17.47 11.75 -15.14
N TYR A 89 18.03 10.68 -14.61
CA TYR A 89 17.40 9.37 -14.52
C TYR A 89 16.92 9.09 -13.08
N ASP A 90 16.28 7.95 -12.84
CA ASP A 90 15.87 7.48 -11.50
C ASP A 90 14.99 8.46 -10.70
N ASP A 91 15.37 8.79 -9.46
CA ASP A 91 14.62 9.64 -8.54
C ASP A 91 15.52 10.58 -7.73
N TYR A 92 14.92 11.28 -6.76
CA TYR A 92 15.57 12.25 -5.86
C TYR A 92 15.57 11.77 -4.39
N PHE A 93 15.52 10.47 -4.15
CA PHE A 93 15.53 9.93 -2.79
C PHE A 93 16.92 9.41 -2.36
N PRO A 94 17.20 9.42 -1.03
CA PRO A 94 16.50 10.18 0.01
C PRO A 94 16.86 11.67 0.01
N TYR A 95 15.94 12.51 0.48
CA TYR A 95 16.16 13.94 0.68
C TYR A 95 16.85 14.23 2.02
N ALA A 96 17.77 15.19 2.02
CA ALA A 96 18.36 15.78 3.22
C ALA A 96 18.59 17.29 3.01
N ASP A 97 18.25 18.08 4.02
CA ASP A 97 18.42 19.55 4.00
C ASP A 97 19.56 20.04 4.91
N SER A 98 20.12 19.14 5.72
CA SER A 98 21.36 19.37 6.47
C SER A 98 22.11 18.06 6.71
N THR A 99 23.35 18.16 7.22
CA THR A 99 24.28 17.05 7.45
C THR A 99 23.66 15.85 8.17
N ASN A 100 22.87 16.06 9.22
CA ASN A 100 22.27 15.01 10.04
C ASN A 100 20.73 14.94 9.93
N ALA A 101 20.17 15.51 8.86
CA ALA A 101 18.73 15.64 8.66
C ALA A 101 18.28 14.91 7.39
N TYR A 102 18.35 13.58 7.37
CA TYR A 102 17.75 12.78 6.31
C TYR A 102 16.26 12.59 6.59
N TRP A 103 15.43 12.98 5.61
CA TRP A 103 13.97 12.92 5.68
C TRP A 103 13.50 11.52 5.26
N THR A 104 13.92 10.51 6.03
CA THR A 104 13.59 9.11 5.77
C THR A 104 12.73 8.50 6.88
N GLY A 105 12.47 9.27 7.95
CA GLY A 105 11.58 8.86 9.04
C GLY A 105 10.11 8.82 8.60
N TYR A 106 9.67 9.78 7.78
CA TYR A 106 8.29 9.85 7.30
C TYR A 106 7.92 8.70 6.35
N PHE A 107 8.88 7.91 5.88
CA PHE A 107 8.57 6.67 5.17
C PHE A 107 7.74 5.73 6.06
N THR A 108 7.97 5.74 7.38
CA THR A 108 7.27 4.88 8.36
C THR A 108 6.38 5.64 9.35
N SER A 109 6.54 6.96 9.56
CA SER A 109 5.71 7.73 10.52
C SER A 109 4.21 7.48 10.36
N ARG A 110 3.49 7.28 11.47
CA ARG A 110 2.04 6.97 11.47
C ARG A 110 1.68 5.73 10.65
N PRO A 111 2.30 4.56 10.92
CA PRO A 111 2.15 3.39 10.08
C PRO A 111 0.71 2.84 10.07
N THR A 112 -0.05 3.03 11.15
CA THR A 112 -1.48 2.64 11.22
C THR A 112 -2.32 3.42 10.22
N PHE A 113 -2.09 4.73 10.10
CA PHE A 113 -2.76 5.60 9.14
C PHE A 113 -2.34 5.29 7.69
N LYS A 114 -1.05 5.03 7.43
CA LYS A 114 -0.55 4.56 6.12
C LYS A 114 -1.26 3.29 5.65
N ARG A 115 -1.51 2.32 6.56
CA ARG A 115 -2.31 1.13 6.24
C ARG A 115 -3.78 1.46 6.04
N TYR A 116 -4.35 2.35 6.84
CA TYR A 116 -5.74 2.77 6.69
C TYR A 116 -6.00 3.30 5.28
N ILE A 117 -5.10 4.16 4.77
CA ILE A 117 -5.13 4.63 3.38
C ILE A 117 -5.01 3.48 2.38
N ARG A 118 -4.05 2.55 2.56
CA ARG A 118 -3.88 1.41 1.64
C ARG A 118 -5.13 0.53 1.56
N VAL A 119 -5.70 0.18 2.70
CA VAL A 119 -6.91 -0.65 2.81
C VAL A 119 -8.07 0.02 2.08
N TYR A 120 -8.32 1.30 2.34
CA TYR A 120 -9.44 2.00 1.70
C TYR A 120 -9.18 2.37 0.24
N SER A 121 -7.93 2.45 -0.20
CA SER A 121 -7.59 2.57 -1.62
C SER A 121 -7.98 1.30 -2.39
N GLY A 122 -7.62 0.11 -1.88
CA GLY A 122 -8.03 -1.17 -2.45
C GLY A 122 -9.55 -1.38 -2.39
N TYR A 123 -10.16 -1.04 -1.25
CA TYR A 123 -11.61 -1.08 -1.08
C TYR A 123 -12.34 -0.18 -2.08
N TYR A 124 -11.85 1.05 -2.28
CA TYR A 124 -12.43 2.02 -3.21
C TYR A 124 -12.34 1.57 -4.67
N LEU A 125 -11.27 0.85 -5.04
CA LEU A 125 -11.17 0.19 -6.35
C LEU A 125 -12.27 -0.89 -6.51
N ALA A 126 -12.42 -1.78 -5.54
CA ALA A 126 -13.46 -2.82 -5.58
C ALA A 126 -14.87 -2.23 -5.59
N ALA A 127 -15.13 -1.19 -4.78
CA ALA A 127 -16.43 -0.54 -4.69
C ALA A 127 -16.85 0.11 -6.01
N ARG A 128 -15.94 0.79 -6.73
CA ARG A 128 -16.21 1.38 -8.05
C ARG A 128 -16.50 0.33 -9.11
N GLN A 129 -15.86 -0.83 -9.04
CA GLN A 129 -16.20 -1.97 -9.90
C GLN A 129 -17.61 -2.50 -9.60
N ILE A 130 -17.96 -2.70 -8.33
CA ILE A 130 -19.30 -3.16 -7.92
C ILE A 130 -20.38 -2.14 -8.34
N GLU A 131 -20.11 -0.84 -8.17
CA GLU A 131 -20.96 0.24 -8.68
C GLU A 131 -21.11 0.17 -10.21
N PHE A 132 -20.00 -0.08 -10.93
CA PHE A 132 -20.05 -0.30 -12.37
C PHE A 132 -20.97 -1.45 -12.75
N LEU A 133 -20.89 -2.59 -12.06
CA LEU A 133 -21.73 -3.77 -12.30
C LEU A 133 -23.22 -3.50 -12.10
N MET A 134 -23.55 -2.67 -11.12
CA MET A 134 -24.92 -2.20 -10.90
C MET A 134 -25.43 -1.30 -12.03
N GLY A 135 -24.55 -0.51 -12.66
CA GLY A 135 -24.91 0.47 -13.68
C GLY A 135 -25.72 1.64 -13.11
N ARG A 136 -26.44 2.36 -13.98
CA ARG A 136 -27.34 3.45 -13.56
C ARG A 136 -28.55 2.86 -12.82
N SER A 137 -28.42 2.75 -11.51
CA SER A 137 -29.46 2.27 -10.59
C SER A 137 -30.01 3.42 -9.74
N SER A 138 -31.08 3.16 -8.96
CA SER A 138 -31.61 4.12 -7.99
C SER A 138 -30.62 4.50 -6.88
N LEU A 139 -29.51 3.77 -6.74
CA LEU A 139 -28.46 4.03 -5.75
C LEU A 139 -27.55 5.21 -6.15
N GLY A 140 -27.57 5.64 -7.43
CA GLY A 140 -26.66 6.67 -7.93
C GLY A 140 -25.19 6.26 -7.85
N LEU A 141 -24.29 7.25 -7.97
CA LEU A 141 -22.85 7.07 -7.73
C LEU A 141 -22.55 7.18 -6.23
N PHE A 142 -22.57 6.05 -5.54
CA PHE A 142 -22.36 5.95 -4.10
C PHE A 142 -20.87 5.95 -3.71
N THR A 143 -19.94 5.83 -4.65
CA THR A 143 -18.49 5.83 -4.34
C THR A 143 -17.92 7.24 -4.13
N SER A 144 -18.59 8.28 -4.63
CA SER A 144 -18.15 9.69 -4.58
C SER A 144 -17.73 10.18 -3.19
N SER A 145 -18.39 9.71 -2.12
CA SER A 145 -18.10 10.18 -0.76
C SER A 145 -16.73 9.79 -0.22
N LEU A 146 -16.07 8.79 -0.79
CA LEU A 146 -14.71 8.38 -0.40
C LEU A 146 -13.65 9.02 -1.29
N GLU A 147 -14.02 9.56 -2.45
CA GLU A 147 -13.10 10.14 -3.43
C GLU A 147 -12.31 11.33 -2.86
N ASP A 148 -13.02 12.31 -2.29
CA ASP A 148 -12.41 13.50 -1.66
C ASP A 148 -11.48 13.11 -0.50
N ALA A 149 -11.96 12.25 0.40
CA ALA A 149 -11.17 11.80 1.55
C ALA A 149 -9.88 11.08 1.13
N MET A 150 -9.95 10.24 0.09
CA MET A 150 -8.76 9.55 -0.44
C MET A 150 -7.82 10.50 -1.16
N GLY A 151 -8.34 11.51 -1.86
CA GLY A 151 -7.55 12.57 -2.49
C GLY A 151 -6.80 13.42 -1.47
N ILE A 152 -7.51 13.93 -0.44
CA ILE A 152 -6.92 14.67 0.68
C ILE A 152 -5.85 13.84 1.39
N ALA A 153 -6.09 12.54 1.58
CA ALA A 153 -5.14 11.66 2.25
C ALA A 153 -3.82 11.47 1.48
N GLN A 154 -3.74 11.84 0.20
CA GLN A 154 -2.49 11.83 -0.57
C GLN A 154 -1.65 13.10 -0.37
N HIS A 155 -2.15 14.11 0.34
CA HIS A 155 -1.38 15.30 0.70
C HIS A 155 -0.04 14.92 1.34
N HIS A 156 1.00 15.71 1.07
CA HIS A 156 2.37 15.41 1.52
C HIS A 156 2.57 15.54 3.03
N ASP A 157 1.58 16.03 3.80
CA ASP A 157 1.53 15.92 5.26
C ASP A 157 0.49 14.92 5.79
N ALA A 158 -0.30 14.31 4.90
CA ALA A 158 -1.25 13.28 5.26
C ALA A 158 -0.59 11.90 5.24
N ILE A 159 -0.45 11.27 4.06
CA ILE A 159 0.11 9.91 3.94
C ILE A 159 1.55 9.81 4.44
N SER A 160 2.32 10.90 4.44
CA SER A 160 3.66 10.96 5.03
C SER A 160 3.66 10.76 6.55
N GLY A 161 2.55 11.09 7.22
CA GLY A 161 2.43 11.09 8.66
C GLY A 161 3.06 12.31 9.34
N THR A 162 3.21 13.43 8.62
CA THR A 162 3.92 14.63 9.11
C THR A 162 3.03 15.80 9.54
N ALA A 163 1.71 15.62 9.52
CA ALA A 163 0.79 16.55 10.16
C ALA A 163 0.74 16.38 11.70
N LYS A 164 0.19 17.38 12.37
CA LYS A 164 -0.18 17.33 13.79
C LYS A 164 -1.16 16.20 14.08
N GLN A 165 -1.23 15.77 15.35
CA GLN A 165 -2.09 14.66 15.76
C GLN A 165 -3.57 14.92 15.41
N HIS A 166 -4.12 16.08 15.80
CA HIS A 166 -5.53 16.38 15.56
C HIS A 166 -5.89 16.46 14.05
N THR A 167 -4.94 16.86 13.20
CA THR A 167 -5.13 16.87 11.74
C THR A 167 -5.12 15.44 11.18
N THR A 168 -4.25 14.57 11.71
CA THR A 168 -4.24 13.13 11.38
C THR A 168 -5.57 12.47 11.79
N ASP A 169 -6.11 12.84 12.95
CA ASP A 169 -7.41 12.36 13.42
C ASP A 169 -8.53 12.84 12.47
N ASP A 170 -8.48 14.07 11.97
CA ASP A 170 -9.42 14.57 10.96
C ASP A 170 -9.32 13.82 9.63
N TYR A 171 -8.11 13.53 9.13
CA TYR A 171 -7.94 12.70 7.94
C TYR A 171 -8.56 11.30 8.13
N SER A 172 -8.29 10.66 9.27
CA SER A 172 -8.85 9.35 9.62
C SER A 172 -10.38 9.41 9.70
N LYS A 173 -10.94 10.47 10.29
CA LYS A 173 -12.38 10.70 10.38
C LYS A 173 -13.01 10.88 8.99
N ARG A 174 -12.40 11.62 8.08
CA ARG A 174 -12.89 11.80 6.69
C ARG A 174 -12.97 10.48 5.95
N ILE A 175 -11.90 9.68 6.01
CA ILE A 175 -11.87 8.34 5.40
C ILE A 175 -12.96 7.46 6.02
N ALA A 176 -13.12 7.45 7.35
CA ALA A 176 -14.16 6.67 8.02
C ALA A 176 -15.59 7.06 7.58
N ILE A 177 -15.88 8.36 7.45
CA ILE A 177 -17.18 8.86 6.97
C ILE A 177 -17.42 8.43 5.52
N GLY A 178 -16.43 8.60 4.64
CA GLY A 178 -16.52 8.19 3.25
C GLY A 178 -16.73 6.68 3.12
N ALA A 179 -15.90 5.90 3.80
CA ALA A 179 -15.96 4.45 3.85
C ALA A 179 -17.33 3.92 4.29
N SER A 180 -17.89 4.46 5.37
CA SER A 180 -19.21 4.04 5.88
C SER A 180 -20.33 4.26 4.87
N LYS A 181 -20.30 5.35 4.10
CA LYS A 181 -21.28 5.63 3.04
C LYS A 181 -21.11 4.67 1.86
N VAL A 182 -19.87 4.45 1.42
CA VAL A 182 -19.56 3.51 0.34
C VAL A 182 -19.94 2.09 0.72
N GLU A 183 -19.67 1.66 1.95
CA GLU A 183 -20.01 0.32 2.44
C GLU A 183 -21.51 0.03 2.37
N LYS A 184 -22.35 1.02 2.73
CA LYS A 184 -23.81 0.90 2.58
C LYS A 184 -24.22 0.71 1.11
N GLY A 185 -23.60 1.45 0.20
CA GLY A 185 -23.82 1.31 -1.24
C GLY A 185 -23.38 -0.06 -1.76
N VAL A 186 -22.21 -0.55 -1.35
CA VAL A 186 -21.70 -1.88 -1.70
C VAL A 186 -22.63 -2.99 -1.16
N ASN A 187 -23.10 -2.89 0.09
CA ASN A 187 -24.02 -3.86 0.67
C ASN A 187 -25.35 -3.92 -0.08
N ALA A 188 -25.89 -2.76 -0.48
CA ALA A 188 -27.11 -2.68 -1.29
C ALA A 188 -26.87 -3.26 -2.70
N ALA A 189 -25.74 -2.93 -3.32
CA ALA A 189 -25.34 -3.43 -4.63
C ALA A 189 -25.20 -4.97 -4.63
N LEU A 190 -24.47 -5.54 -3.67
CA LEU A 190 -24.32 -6.99 -3.53
C LEU A 190 -25.65 -7.69 -3.26
N THR A 191 -26.56 -7.05 -2.50
CA THR A 191 -27.94 -7.55 -2.33
C THR A 191 -28.66 -7.64 -3.67
N CYS A 192 -28.47 -6.67 -4.56
CA CYS A 192 -29.11 -6.67 -5.87
C CYS A 192 -28.47 -7.69 -6.83
N LEU A 193 -27.14 -7.74 -6.87
CA LEU A 193 -26.38 -8.61 -7.79
C LEU A 193 -26.59 -10.10 -7.53
N THR A 194 -26.84 -10.48 -6.27
CA THR A 194 -27.03 -11.88 -5.88
C THR A 194 -28.49 -12.37 -6.01
N ASN A 195 -29.44 -11.47 -6.32
CA ASN A 195 -30.86 -11.77 -6.54
C ASN A 195 -31.23 -11.94 -8.04
N SER A 196 -32.11 -12.89 -8.36
CA SER A 196 -32.47 -13.30 -9.75
C SER A 196 -33.21 -12.24 -10.51
N ASN A 197 -34.12 -11.53 -9.83
CA ASN A 197 -34.97 -10.54 -10.48
C ASN A 197 -34.19 -9.28 -10.88
N LYS A 198 -32.94 -9.09 -10.41
CA LYS A 198 -32.12 -7.88 -10.59
C LYS A 198 -32.84 -6.55 -10.26
N THR A 199 -34.03 -6.62 -9.66
CA THR A 199 -34.84 -5.47 -9.28
C THR A 199 -34.38 -4.95 -7.92
N CYS A 200 -33.84 -3.74 -7.91
CA CYS A 200 -33.34 -3.03 -6.72
C CYS A 200 -34.49 -2.53 -5.81
N VAL A 201 -35.30 -3.43 -5.23
CA VAL A 201 -36.50 -3.03 -4.45
C VAL A 201 -36.36 -3.25 -2.94
N SER A 202 -35.20 -3.68 -2.43
CA SER A 202 -34.99 -3.77 -0.98
C SER A 202 -34.40 -2.48 -0.43
N SER A 203 -35.19 -1.71 0.33
CA SER A 203 -34.73 -0.51 1.04
C SER A 203 -33.83 -0.82 2.25
N VAL A 204 -33.54 -2.10 2.53
CA VAL A 204 -32.63 -2.54 3.59
C VAL A 204 -31.52 -3.43 2.99
N PRO A 205 -30.24 -3.05 3.14
CA PRO A 205 -29.13 -3.93 2.77
C PRO A 205 -29.20 -5.22 3.58
N LYS A 206 -29.15 -6.38 2.92
CA LYS A 206 -29.09 -7.68 3.61
C LYS A 206 -27.70 -8.00 4.13
N PHE A 207 -26.68 -7.41 3.50
CA PHE A 207 -25.28 -7.68 3.82
C PHE A 207 -24.70 -6.67 4.80
N SER A 208 -23.72 -7.15 5.57
CA SER A 208 -22.80 -6.37 6.39
C SER A 208 -21.35 -6.73 6.04
N GLN A 209 -20.41 -5.85 6.38
CA GLN A 209 -18.97 -6.08 6.21
C GLN A 209 -18.26 -5.92 7.55
N CYS A 210 -17.02 -6.37 7.63
CA CYS A 210 -16.24 -6.37 8.88
C CYS A 210 -14.85 -5.76 8.66
N PRO A 211 -14.69 -4.43 8.79
CA PRO A 211 -13.40 -3.76 8.59
C PRO A 211 -12.37 -4.03 9.71
N LEU A 212 -12.79 -4.61 10.83
CA LEU A 212 -11.97 -4.84 12.04
C LEU A 212 -11.54 -6.30 12.24
N LEU A 213 -11.42 -7.07 11.16
CA LEU A 213 -10.94 -8.46 11.20
C LEU A 213 -9.51 -8.57 11.75
N ASN A 214 -8.66 -7.54 11.61
CA ASN A 214 -7.30 -7.55 12.17
C ASN A 214 -7.26 -7.68 13.71
N ILE A 215 -8.33 -7.27 14.40
CA ILE A 215 -8.50 -7.38 15.85
C ILE A 215 -9.61 -8.36 16.22
N SER A 216 -9.91 -9.32 15.34
CA SER A 216 -10.94 -10.36 15.52
C SER A 216 -12.37 -9.84 15.72
N TYR A 217 -12.72 -8.63 15.28
CA TYR A 217 -14.06 -8.07 15.46
C TYR A 217 -14.91 -8.12 14.19
N CYS A 218 -15.93 -8.98 14.21
CA CYS A 218 -16.92 -9.13 13.15
C CYS A 218 -18.26 -9.63 13.71
N PRO A 219 -19.17 -8.73 14.12
CA PRO A 219 -20.45 -9.11 14.74
C PRO A 219 -21.25 -10.14 13.93
N SER A 220 -21.21 -10.04 12.61
CA SER A 220 -21.99 -10.91 11.71
C SER A 220 -21.50 -12.34 11.66
N THR A 221 -20.20 -12.60 11.86
CA THR A 221 -19.66 -13.98 11.92
C THR A 221 -19.64 -14.54 13.34
N GLU A 222 -19.81 -13.66 14.34
CA GLU A 222 -19.86 -14.02 15.76
C GLU A 222 -21.29 -14.40 16.22
N GLU A 223 -22.32 -14.00 15.49
CA GLU A 223 -23.71 -14.42 15.75
C GLU A 223 -23.86 -15.95 15.68
N ALA A 224 -24.72 -16.51 16.54
CA ALA A 224 -24.88 -17.95 16.68
C ALA A 224 -25.51 -18.57 15.42
N ILE A 225 -24.79 -19.50 14.79
CA ILE A 225 -25.29 -20.34 13.70
C ILE A 225 -26.12 -21.47 14.30
N SER A 226 -27.32 -21.71 13.77
CA SER A 226 -28.27 -22.70 14.30
C SER A 226 -28.68 -23.72 13.24
N ALA A 227 -29.46 -24.73 13.62
CA ALA A 227 -30.02 -25.69 12.65
C ALA A 227 -30.96 -25.04 11.62
N THR A 228 -31.53 -23.87 11.96
CA THR A 228 -32.49 -23.16 11.11
C THR A 228 -31.88 -21.92 10.44
N LYS A 229 -30.68 -21.49 10.83
CA LYS A 229 -30.00 -20.30 10.29
C LYS A 229 -28.56 -20.57 9.94
N HIS A 230 -28.17 -20.22 8.72
CA HIS A 230 -26.80 -20.37 8.24
C HIS A 230 -26.21 -19.03 7.82
N LEU A 231 -24.89 -18.92 7.98
CA LEU A 231 -24.13 -17.71 7.63
C LEU A 231 -23.70 -17.81 6.17
N VAL A 232 -24.10 -16.82 5.38
CA VAL A 232 -23.70 -16.68 3.98
C VAL A 232 -22.52 -15.71 3.90
N VAL A 233 -21.47 -16.13 3.20
CA VAL A 233 -20.28 -15.34 2.92
C VAL A 233 -20.17 -15.13 1.42
N VAL A 234 -20.43 -13.90 0.96
CA VAL A 234 -20.17 -13.49 -0.42
C VAL A 234 -18.76 -12.94 -0.51
N VAL A 235 -17.99 -13.48 -1.45
CA VAL A 235 -16.57 -13.16 -1.64
C VAL A 235 -16.42 -12.54 -3.03
N TYR A 236 -16.11 -11.25 -3.09
CA TYR A 236 -15.87 -10.53 -4.33
C TYR A 236 -14.36 -10.42 -4.61
N ASN A 237 -13.96 -10.73 -5.84
CA ASN A 237 -12.61 -10.64 -6.34
C ASN A 237 -12.46 -9.44 -7.28
N PRO A 238 -11.77 -8.37 -6.85
CA PRO A 238 -11.57 -7.18 -7.69
C PRO A 238 -10.50 -7.33 -8.78
N LEU A 239 -9.73 -8.43 -8.80
CA LEU A 239 -8.67 -8.65 -9.79
C LEU A 239 -9.24 -9.22 -11.10
N GLY A 240 -8.56 -8.92 -12.21
CA GLY A 240 -8.83 -9.50 -13.52
C GLY A 240 -8.37 -10.96 -13.69
N TRP A 241 -7.89 -11.57 -12.62
CA TRP A 241 -7.43 -12.97 -12.59
C TRP A 241 -8.34 -13.82 -11.72
N LYS A 242 -8.52 -15.09 -12.11
CA LYS A 242 -9.11 -16.08 -11.21
C LYS A 242 -8.23 -16.24 -9.99
N ARG A 243 -8.81 -16.17 -8.80
CA ARG A 243 -8.06 -16.23 -7.53
C ARG A 243 -8.60 -17.31 -6.62
N SER A 244 -7.68 -18.11 -6.07
CA SER A 244 -7.96 -18.97 -4.93
C SER A 244 -7.16 -18.48 -3.73
N ASP A 245 -7.84 -18.14 -2.63
CA ASP A 245 -7.21 -17.59 -1.44
C ASP A 245 -7.94 -17.96 -0.16
N PHE A 246 -7.27 -17.78 0.97
CA PHE A 246 -7.81 -18.15 2.28
C PHE A 246 -8.64 -17.02 2.88
N ILE A 247 -9.83 -17.36 3.34
CA ILE A 247 -10.71 -16.49 4.12
C ILE A 247 -10.60 -16.93 5.58
N ARG A 248 -10.40 -15.97 6.48
CA ARG A 248 -10.28 -16.20 7.92
C ARG A 248 -11.22 -15.28 8.69
N VAL A 249 -12.22 -15.85 9.36
CA VAL A 249 -13.26 -15.10 10.08
C VAL A 249 -13.41 -15.57 11.53
N PRO A 250 -13.71 -14.67 12.48
CA PRO A 250 -13.90 -15.06 13.87
C PRO A 250 -15.28 -15.71 14.08
N VAL A 251 -15.34 -16.81 14.82
CA VAL A 251 -16.56 -17.57 15.11
C VAL A 251 -16.60 -18.03 16.57
N ASN A 252 -17.80 -18.38 17.05
CA ASN A 252 -18.04 -18.85 18.42
C ASN A 252 -18.24 -20.37 18.54
N ASP A 253 -18.55 -21.04 17.44
CA ASP A 253 -18.82 -22.48 17.38
C ASP A 253 -17.66 -23.20 16.70
N GLU A 254 -17.35 -24.41 17.14
CA GLU A 254 -16.31 -25.27 16.56
C GLU A 254 -16.90 -26.31 15.60
N ASP A 255 -18.18 -26.64 15.73
CA ASP A 255 -18.88 -27.65 14.92
C ASP A 255 -19.47 -27.01 13.66
N LEU A 256 -18.60 -26.41 12.83
CA LEU A 256 -18.98 -25.71 11.61
C LEU A 256 -18.53 -26.47 10.35
N VAL A 257 -19.40 -26.48 9.35
CA VAL A 257 -19.14 -27.01 8.00
C VAL A 257 -19.26 -25.88 6.99
N VAL A 258 -18.27 -25.73 6.11
CA VAL A 258 -18.30 -24.77 5.01
C VAL A 258 -18.72 -25.48 3.73
N LYS A 259 -19.73 -24.96 3.03
CA LYS A 259 -20.14 -25.42 1.70
C LYS A 259 -19.93 -24.34 0.65
N SER A 260 -19.51 -24.74 -0.55
CA SER A 260 -19.49 -23.87 -1.72
C SER A 260 -20.88 -23.67 -2.32
N SER A 261 -21.00 -22.73 -3.25
CA SER A 261 -22.19 -22.52 -4.07
C SER A 261 -22.67 -23.75 -4.85
N ASP A 262 -21.76 -24.68 -5.17
CA ASP A 262 -22.09 -25.94 -5.84
C ASP A 262 -22.58 -27.04 -4.86
N GLY A 263 -22.67 -26.73 -3.56
CA GLY A 263 -23.09 -27.66 -2.51
C GLY A 263 -21.98 -28.57 -1.96
N ASN A 264 -20.76 -28.45 -2.50
CA ASN A 264 -19.61 -29.24 -2.07
C ASN A 264 -19.05 -28.74 -0.73
N THR A 265 -18.68 -29.66 0.15
CA THR A 265 -17.97 -29.33 1.39
C THR A 265 -16.57 -28.82 1.08
N VAL A 266 -16.21 -27.67 1.63
CA VAL A 266 -14.88 -27.06 1.53
C VAL A 266 -14.08 -27.43 2.76
N VAL A 267 -12.83 -27.85 2.59
CA VAL A 267 -11.92 -28.12 3.72
C VAL A 267 -11.74 -26.83 4.52
N SER A 268 -11.95 -26.92 5.83
CA SER A 268 -11.83 -25.80 6.77
C SER A 268 -10.93 -26.15 7.94
N GLN A 269 -10.25 -25.15 8.50
CA GLN A 269 -9.38 -25.28 9.66
C GLN A 269 -9.82 -24.28 10.73
N ILE A 270 -9.92 -24.75 11.97
CA ILE A 270 -10.28 -23.94 13.13
C ILE A 270 -9.08 -23.77 14.06
N VAL A 271 -8.81 -22.52 14.46
CA VAL A 271 -7.71 -22.18 15.37
C VAL A 271 -8.22 -21.27 16.49
N VAL A 272 -7.77 -21.49 17.72
CA VAL A 272 -8.15 -20.64 18.87
C VAL A 272 -7.61 -19.21 18.69
N VAL A 273 -8.43 -18.20 19.01
CA VAL A 273 -7.99 -16.80 19.01
C VAL A 273 -6.96 -16.60 20.13
N ASP A 274 -5.80 -16.05 19.80
CA ASP A 274 -4.70 -15.84 20.74
C ASP A 274 -4.95 -14.68 21.72
N ASN A 275 -4.24 -14.69 22.84
CA ASN A 275 -4.41 -13.69 23.90
C ASN A 275 -3.99 -12.28 23.47
N VAL A 276 -2.99 -12.13 22.59
CA VAL A 276 -2.56 -10.81 22.10
C VAL A 276 -3.69 -10.17 21.29
N THR A 277 -4.30 -10.93 20.38
CA THR A 277 -5.47 -10.51 19.61
C THR A 277 -6.68 -10.21 20.50
N ASN A 278 -6.95 -11.03 21.52
CA ASN A 278 -8.04 -10.77 22.48
C ASN A 278 -7.83 -9.45 23.26
N ASN A 279 -6.60 -9.16 23.67
CA ASN A 279 -6.26 -7.91 24.35
C ASN A 279 -6.42 -6.70 23.42
N LEU A 280 -5.96 -6.80 22.17
CA LEU A 280 -6.17 -5.76 21.15
C LEU A 280 -7.67 -5.52 20.92
N ARG A 281 -8.46 -6.58 20.77
CA ARG A 281 -9.91 -6.48 20.59
C ARG A 281 -10.56 -5.68 21.72
N LYS A 282 -10.22 -6.04 22.97
CA LYS A 282 -10.80 -5.39 24.17
C LYS A 282 -10.58 -3.88 24.16
N LEU A 283 -9.37 -3.44 23.84
CA LEU A 283 -9.00 -2.02 23.81
C LEU A 283 -9.56 -1.31 22.58
N TYR A 284 -9.23 -1.80 21.37
CA TYR A 284 -9.46 -1.07 20.13
C TYR A 284 -10.90 -1.08 19.66
N VAL A 285 -11.69 -2.11 19.98
CA VAL A 285 -13.14 -2.06 19.69
C VAL A 285 -13.78 -0.92 20.49
N LYS A 286 -13.40 -0.75 21.76
CA LYS A 286 -13.90 0.34 22.59
C LYS A 286 -13.39 1.69 22.10
N ALA A 287 -12.12 1.80 21.73
CA ALA A 287 -11.55 3.04 21.19
C ALA A 287 -12.22 3.48 19.87
N TYR A 288 -12.48 2.55 18.96
CA TYR A 288 -13.02 2.87 17.63
C TYR A 288 -14.54 3.04 17.61
N LEU A 289 -15.26 2.21 18.37
CA LEU A 289 -16.72 2.11 18.27
C LEU A 289 -17.44 2.59 19.54
N GLY A 290 -16.73 2.85 20.64
CA GLY A 290 -17.33 3.22 21.93
C GLY A 290 -18.09 2.08 22.61
N VAL A 291 -17.99 0.84 22.11
CA VAL A 291 -18.70 -0.33 22.65
C VAL A 291 -17.75 -1.33 23.29
N THR A 292 -18.21 -2.00 24.36
CA THR A 292 -17.42 -3.03 25.04
C THR A 292 -17.72 -4.40 24.45
N ALA A 293 -16.71 -5.03 23.82
CA ALA A 293 -16.82 -6.38 23.26
C ALA A 293 -16.52 -7.46 24.32
N ASN A 294 -17.40 -7.62 25.31
CA ASN A 294 -17.19 -8.50 26.47
C ASN A 294 -17.06 -10.00 26.15
N LYS A 295 -17.65 -10.46 25.05
CA LYS A 295 -17.53 -11.85 24.59
C LYS A 295 -16.63 -11.88 23.36
N ALA A 296 -15.38 -12.26 23.54
CA ALA A 296 -14.46 -12.48 22.43
C ALA A 296 -14.85 -13.78 21.69
N PRO A 297 -14.72 -13.81 20.35
CA PRO A 297 -14.81 -15.06 19.60
C PRO A 297 -13.77 -16.05 20.10
N LYS A 298 -14.14 -17.32 20.17
CA LYS A 298 -13.22 -18.37 20.63
C LYS A 298 -12.27 -18.81 19.52
N TYR A 299 -12.73 -18.76 18.27
CA TYR A 299 -12.07 -19.42 17.17
C TYR A 299 -11.96 -18.54 15.93
N TRP A 300 -10.96 -18.84 15.12
CA TRP A 300 -10.80 -18.44 13.74
C TRP A 300 -11.19 -19.61 12.84
N LEU A 301 -12.23 -19.45 12.04
CA LEU A 301 -12.57 -20.37 10.96
C LEU A 301 -11.86 -19.92 9.68
N THR A 302 -11.06 -20.82 9.11
CA THR A 302 -10.34 -20.56 7.86
C THR A 302 -10.74 -21.58 6.80
N PHE A 303 -10.96 -21.13 5.57
CA PHE A 303 -11.22 -21.99 4.41
C PHE A 303 -10.71 -21.32 3.13
N GLN A 304 -10.46 -22.12 2.10
CA GLN A 304 -10.03 -21.60 0.80
C GLN A 304 -11.24 -21.25 -0.08
N ALA A 305 -11.34 -19.99 -0.49
CA ALA A 305 -12.29 -19.55 -1.50
C ALA A 305 -11.63 -19.56 -2.89
N SER A 306 -12.41 -19.88 -3.92
CA SER A 306 -12.04 -19.79 -5.33
C SER A 306 -13.09 -18.94 -6.04
N VAL A 307 -12.64 -17.79 -6.56
CA VAL A 307 -13.51 -16.72 -7.03
C VAL A 307 -13.11 -16.36 -8.46
N PRO A 308 -14.06 -16.20 -9.39
CA PRO A 308 -13.76 -15.78 -10.76
C PRO A 308 -13.14 -14.37 -10.79
N PRO A 309 -12.49 -13.98 -11.89
CA PRO A 309 -12.00 -12.61 -12.06
C PRO A 309 -13.17 -11.62 -12.06
N MET A 310 -12.98 -10.45 -11.46
CA MET A 310 -13.96 -9.34 -11.41
C MET A 310 -15.40 -9.82 -11.14
N GLY A 311 -15.55 -10.64 -10.11
CA GLY A 311 -16.74 -11.43 -9.86
C GLY A 311 -16.85 -11.89 -8.42
N TRP A 312 -17.89 -12.67 -8.12
CA TRP A 312 -18.13 -13.17 -6.77
C TRP A 312 -18.43 -14.67 -6.75
N ASN A 313 -18.25 -15.26 -5.57
CA ASN A 313 -18.71 -16.60 -5.23
C ASN A 313 -19.23 -16.61 -3.78
N SER A 314 -20.24 -17.43 -3.51
CA SER A 314 -20.91 -17.50 -2.20
C SER A 314 -20.59 -18.81 -1.50
N TYR A 315 -20.37 -18.71 -0.19
CA TYR A 315 -20.07 -19.84 0.70
C TYR A 315 -21.08 -19.85 1.85
N PHE A 316 -21.39 -21.04 2.34
CA PHE A 316 -22.42 -21.26 3.36
C PHE A 316 -21.78 -21.95 4.57
N ILE A 317 -21.80 -21.29 5.72
CA ILE A 317 -21.29 -21.82 6.98
C ILE A 317 -22.48 -22.33 7.80
N LEU A 318 -22.47 -23.63 8.05
CA LEU A 318 -23.57 -24.40 8.63
C LEU A 318 -23.11 -25.08 9.91
N LYS A 319 -24.03 -25.37 10.83
CA LYS A 319 -23.76 -26.25 11.97
C LYS A 319 -23.69 -27.71 11.52
N SER A 320 -22.71 -28.46 12.01
CA SER A 320 -22.57 -29.90 11.73
C SER A 320 -23.74 -30.69 12.33
N THR A 321 -24.36 -31.60 11.55
CA THR A 321 -25.56 -32.37 11.97
C THR A 321 -25.27 -33.84 12.32
N GLY A 322 -24.03 -34.22 12.66
CA GLY A 322 -23.70 -35.56 13.14
C GLY A 322 -22.21 -35.91 13.15
N SER A 323 -21.81 -36.93 13.92
CA SER A 323 -20.44 -37.35 14.23
C SER A 323 -19.62 -37.96 13.08
N GLY A 324 -19.97 -37.71 11.81
CA GLY A 324 -19.37 -38.36 10.64
C GLY A 324 -18.96 -37.43 9.48
N TYR A 325 -19.11 -36.11 9.63
CA TYR A 325 -18.83 -35.12 8.56
C TYR A 325 -17.84 -34.02 8.99
N ASN A 326 -16.96 -34.30 9.95
CA ASN A 326 -15.97 -33.32 10.41
C ASN A 326 -14.73 -33.34 9.52
N ASN A 327 -14.80 -32.67 8.36
CA ASN A 327 -13.60 -32.23 7.62
C ASN A 327 -12.95 -30.98 8.24
N THR A 328 -13.49 -30.52 9.37
CA THR A 328 -12.94 -29.44 10.19
C THR A 328 -11.96 -30.08 11.18
N GLU A 329 -10.68 -30.13 10.80
CA GLU A 329 -9.66 -30.68 11.70
C GLU A 329 -9.38 -29.71 12.84
N HIS A 330 -9.69 -30.15 14.06
CA HIS A 330 -9.27 -29.49 15.28
C HIS A 330 -7.82 -29.87 15.55
N VAL A 331 -6.90 -28.91 15.45
CA VAL A 331 -5.47 -29.18 15.71
C VAL A 331 -4.98 -28.37 16.91
N PRO A 332 -5.11 -28.92 18.13
CA PRO A 332 -4.40 -28.42 19.30
C PRO A 332 -3.09 -29.18 19.45
N VAL A 333 -2.35 -29.45 18.36
CA VAL A 333 -1.05 -30.11 18.49
C VAL A 333 0.00 -29.03 18.77
N VAL A 334 0.08 -28.62 20.03
CA VAL A 334 1.27 -27.98 20.58
C VAL A 334 2.33 -29.08 20.65
N VAL A 335 3.16 -29.21 19.62
CA VAL A 335 4.28 -30.16 19.66
C VAL A 335 5.39 -29.54 20.52
N PRO A 336 5.72 -30.11 21.69
CA PRO A 336 6.94 -29.74 22.39
C PRO A 336 8.15 -30.09 21.50
N PRO A 337 9.20 -29.26 21.45
CA PRO A 337 10.34 -29.51 20.56
C PRO A 337 11.02 -30.84 20.92
N SER A 338 10.94 -31.83 20.02
CA SER A 338 11.65 -33.11 20.15
C SER A 338 13.01 -33.11 19.46
N ASN A 339 13.25 -32.14 18.56
CA ASN A 339 14.48 -31.96 17.78
C ASN A 339 15.08 -30.56 18.03
N ASN A 340 16.35 -30.36 17.64
CA ASN A 340 17.01 -29.04 17.69
C ASN A 340 16.35 -27.98 16.78
N THR A 341 15.56 -28.42 15.80
CA THR A 341 14.87 -27.56 14.84
C THR A 341 13.40 -27.93 14.72
N ILE A 342 12.55 -26.91 14.52
CA ILE A 342 11.11 -27.02 14.35
C ILE A 342 10.76 -26.61 12.93
N GLU A 343 10.24 -27.54 12.14
CA GLU A 343 9.79 -27.28 10.77
C GLU A 343 8.29 -26.92 10.76
N ALA A 344 7.94 -25.92 9.96
CA ALA A 344 6.57 -25.51 9.65
C ALA A 344 6.38 -25.39 8.13
N GLY A 345 5.22 -25.80 7.64
CA GLY A 345 4.84 -25.78 6.22
C GLY A 345 4.41 -27.17 5.71
N GLN A 346 3.19 -27.25 5.18
CA GLN A 346 2.61 -28.48 4.60
C GLN A 346 2.75 -28.58 3.07
N GLY A 347 3.27 -27.53 2.43
CA GLY A 347 3.38 -27.41 0.98
C GLY A 347 4.83 -27.42 0.48
N HIS A 348 5.06 -26.77 -0.66
CA HIS A 348 6.40 -26.63 -1.24
C HIS A 348 7.31 -25.75 -0.39
N LEU A 349 6.75 -24.70 0.21
CA LEU A 349 7.42 -23.81 1.15
C LEU A 349 7.46 -24.41 2.56
N LYS A 350 8.65 -24.40 3.14
CA LYS A 350 8.96 -24.82 4.50
C LYS A 350 9.86 -23.79 5.17
N MET A 351 9.65 -23.59 6.46
CA MET A 351 10.50 -22.76 7.31
C MET A 351 10.98 -23.56 8.52
N SER A 352 12.27 -23.45 8.83
CA SER A 352 12.88 -24.10 9.99
C SER A 352 13.19 -23.06 11.06
N PHE A 353 12.82 -23.35 12.31
CA PHE A 353 13.04 -22.48 13.47
C PHE A 353 13.89 -23.19 14.52
N SER A 354 14.73 -22.44 15.21
CA SER A 354 15.53 -22.95 16.32
C SER A 354 14.64 -23.36 17.48
N SER A 355 14.77 -24.58 18.01
CA SER A 355 14.08 -24.92 19.27
C SER A 355 14.71 -24.26 20.49
N ALA A 356 15.97 -23.79 20.38
CA ALA A 356 16.69 -23.11 21.45
C ALA A 356 16.40 -21.60 21.51
N SER A 357 16.47 -20.90 20.36
CA SER A 357 16.23 -19.45 20.32
C SER A 357 14.81 -19.07 19.89
N GLY A 358 14.05 -19.96 19.27
CA GLY A 358 12.74 -19.67 18.68
C GLY A 358 12.77 -18.80 17.42
N GLN A 359 13.95 -18.50 16.89
CA GLN A 359 14.14 -17.67 15.70
C GLN A 359 14.13 -18.51 14.43
N LEU A 360 13.84 -17.85 13.30
CA LEU A 360 13.96 -18.45 11.97
C LEU A 360 15.43 -18.80 11.68
N GLU A 361 15.67 -19.97 11.08
CA GLU A 361 17.00 -20.44 10.68
C GLU A 361 17.12 -20.66 9.16
N ARG A 362 16.01 -21.00 8.49
CA ARG A 362 16.02 -21.34 7.05
C ARG A 362 14.65 -21.18 6.41
N ILE A 363 14.65 -20.72 5.16
CA ILE A 363 13.50 -20.77 4.24
C ILE A 363 13.87 -21.70 3.10
N PHE A 364 13.00 -22.67 2.82
CA PHE A 364 13.16 -23.64 1.74
C PHE A 364 11.87 -23.74 0.93
N ASN A 365 11.94 -23.56 -0.38
CA ASN A 365 10.83 -23.72 -1.31
C ASN A 365 11.22 -24.71 -2.41
N SER A 366 10.62 -25.90 -2.36
CA SER A 366 10.91 -26.98 -3.33
C SER A 366 10.38 -26.70 -4.74
N ALA A 367 9.37 -25.85 -4.92
CA ALA A 367 8.81 -25.53 -6.23
C ALA A 367 9.69 -24.55 -7.00
N SER A 368 10.12 -23.46 -6.35
CA SER A 368 11.05 -22.49 -6.93
C SER A 368 12.52 -22.94 -6.87
N GLY A 369 12.82 -23.87 -5.95
CA GLY A 369 14.19 -24.26 -5.62
C GLY A 369 14.95 -23.21 -4.81
N GLY A 370 14.23 -22.30 -4.15
CA GLY A 370 14.80 -21.38 -3.15
C GLY A 370 15.23 -22.13 -1.91
N ASP A 371 16.45 -21.93 -1.44
CA ASP A 371 17.00 -22.61 -0.27
C ASP A 371 18.04 -21.73 0.41
N LEU A 372 17.61 -21.00 1.44
CA LEU A 372 18.40 -19.93 2.05
C LEU A 372 18.40 -20.08 3.58
N PRO A 373 19.58 -20.31 4.20
CA PRO A 373 19.79 -20.07 5.61
C PRO A 373 19.59 -18.58 5.91
N ILE A 374 18.64 -18.27 6.78
CA ILE A 374 18.20 -16.90 7.02
C ILE A 374 17.68 -16.76 8.44
N GLN A 375 18.04 -15.66 9.07
CA GLN A 375 17.58 -15.27 10.39
C GLN A 375 16.64 -14.07 10.28
N GLN A 376 15.59 -14.07 11.09
CA GLN A 376 14.71 -12.92 11.27
C GLN A 376 14.75 -12.47 12.72
N SER A 377 14.95 -11.17 12.95
CA SER A 377 14.96 -10.56 14.28
C SER A 377 14.24 -9.23 14.28
N PHE A 378 13.69 -8.85 15.45
CA PHE A 378 13.27 -7.48 15.72
C PHE A 378 14.40 -6.71 16.41
N LEU A 379 14.66 -5.52 15.93
CA LEU A 379 15.61 -4.58 16.53
C LEU A 379 14.95 -3.19 16.59
N TRP A 380 15.58 -2.25 17.26
CA TRP A 380 15.14 -0.86 17.23
C TRP A 380 16.32 0.10 17.30
N TYR A 381 16.25 1.18 16.53
CA TYR A 381 17.16 2.30 16.67
C TYR A 381 16.70 3.20 17.80
N ARG A 382 17.64 3.62 18.62
CA ARG A 382 17.44 4.70 19.58
C ARG A 382 17.32 6.02 18.82
N SER A 383 16.30 6.80 19.08
CA SER A 383 16.11 8.09 18.42
C SER A 383 17.03 9.15 19.04
N SER A 384 17.83 9.82 18.21
CA SER A 384 18.67 10.93 18.68
C SER A 384 17.80 12.11 19.12
N LYS A 385 18.21 12.77 20.21
CA LYS A 385 17.60 14.01 20.72
C LYS A 385 18.38 15.27 20.28
N GLY A 386 19.34 15.11 19.38
CA GLY A 386 20.38 16.11 19.14
C GLY A 386 21.51 16.03 20.16
N ASP A 387 22.59 16.74 19.88
CA ASP A 387 23.76 16.89 20.74
C ASP A 387 24.28 18.33 20.70
N ALA A 388 25.40 18.60 21.39
CA ALA A 388 25.95 19.94 21.48
C ALA A 388 26.51 20.49 20.16
N LEU A 389 26.87 19.61 19.20
CA LEU A 389 27.39 20.00 17.89
C LEU A 389 26.25 20.20 16.89
N ASP A 390 25.25 19.33 16.93
CA ASP A 390 24.08 19.40 16.07
C ASP A 390 22.79 19.08 16.86
N PRO A 391 21.89 20.07 17.08
CA PRO A 391 20.67 19.88 17.84
C PRO A 391 19.58 19.07 17.09
N GLN A 392 19.81 18.65 15.84
CA GLN A 392 18.82 17.92 15.05
C GLN A 392 18.35 16.63 15.76
N ALA A 393 17.08 16.54 16.12
CA ALA A 393 16.50 15.31 16.66
C ALA A 393 15.91 14.41 15.56
N SER A 394 15.63 13.15 15.88
CA SER A 394 14.71 12.31 15.09
C SER A 394 13.28 12.77 15.38
N GLY A 395 12.42 12.84 14.35
CA GLY A 395 11.04 13.32 14.46
C GLY A 395 10.13 12.75 13.37
N ALA A 396 9.00 13.40 13.13
CA ALA A 396 8.01 12.91 12.16
C ALA A 396 8.58 12.83 10.73
N TYR A 397 9.45 13.76 10.34
CA TYR A 397 10.12 13.81 9.04
C TYR A 397 11.44 13.04 9.07
N ILE A 398 12.28 13.38 10.03
CA ILE A 398 13.69 13.02 10.05
C ILE A 398 13.90 11.71 10.81
N PHE A 399 14.73 10.86 10.23
CA PHE A 399 15.30 9.71 10.92
C PHE A 399 16.75 10.03 11.25
N ARG A 400 17.05 10.22 12.55
CA ARG A 400 18.42 10.36 13.06
C ARG A 400 18.64 9.36 14.19
N PRO A 401 19.20 8.17 13.90
CA PRO A 401 19.50 7.21 14.96
C PRO A 401 20.66 7.70 15.84
N ASP A 402 20.59 7.38 17.13
CA ASP A 402 21.65 7.61 18.12
C ASP A 402 22.71 6.50 17.99
N GLY A 403 23.54 6.63 16.96
CA GLY A 403 24.51 5.62 16.55
C GLY A 403 24.00 4.68 15.45
N ASN A 404 24.91 3.87 14.90
CA ASN A 404 24.63 3.04 13.73
C ASN A 404 24.12 1.64 14.07
N THR A 405 24.29 1.20 15.32
CA THR A 405 23.96 -0.17 15.75
C THR A 405 22.61 -0.16 16.47
N PRO A 406 21.58 -0.84 15.93
CA PRO A 406 20.29 -0.96 16.60
C PRO A 406 20.38 -1.94 17.78
N THR A 407 19.44 -1.80 18.73
CA THR A 407 19.32 -2.70 19.88
C THR A 407 18.44 -3.90 19.53
N ILE A 408 18.91 -5.10 19.84
CA ILE A 408 18.13 -6.33 19.64
C ILE A 408 16.95 -6.36 20.62
N ALA A 409 15.73 -6.61 20.11
CA ALA A 409 14.54 -6.66 20.95
C ALA A 409 14.52 -7.91 21.85
N SER A 410 14.92 -9.06 21.31
CA SER A 410 15.14 -10.29 22.07
C SER A 410 16.00 -11.28 21.31
N SER A 411 16.87 -12.00 22.03
CA SER A 411 17.69 -13.10 21.53
C SER A 411 17.09 -14.49 21.80
N SER A 412 16.05 -14.58 22.63
CA SER A 412 15.32 -15.83 22.93
C SER A 412 13.82 -15.59 22.88
N VAL A 413 13.15 -16.31 22.00
CA VAL A 413 11.78 -16.08 21.59
C VAL A 413 10.93 -17.27 22.00
N THR A 414 9.89 -17.03 22.80
CA THR A 414 8.94 -18.09 23.13
C THR A 414 8.11 -18.40 21.90
N LEU A 415 8.10 -19.66 21.49
CA LEU A 415 7.41 -20.11 20.29
C LEU A 415 6.22 -21.03 20.63
N LYS A 416 5.13 -20.89 19.88
CA LYS A 416 4.02 -21.86 19.84
C LYS A 416 3.71 -22.18 18.39
N VAL A 417 3.73 -23.48 18.05
CA VAL A 417 3.41 -23.94 16.70
C VAL A 417 2.00 -24.51 16.66
N ILE A 418 1.27 -24.13 15.62
CA ILE A 418 -0.04 -24.68 15.27
C ILE A 418 0.11 -25.28 13.88
N ARG A 419 -0.24 -26.55 13.72
CA ARG A 419 -0.21 -27.23 12.42
C ARG A 419 -1.63 -27.47 11.94
N GLY A 420 -1.85 -27.59 10.64
CA GLY A 420 -3.15 -27.98 10.14
C GLY A 420 -3.23 -28.16 8.64
N PRO A 421 -4.37 -28.64 8.14
CA PRO A 421 -4.49 -29.09 6.75
C PRO A 421 -4.44 -27.94 5.74
N LEU A 422 -4.73 -26.71 6.15
CA LEU A 422 -4.71 -25.51 5.31
C LEU A 422 -3.49 -24.63 5.54
N PHE A 423 -2.95 -24.58 6.75
CA PHE A 423 -1.78 -23.81 7.09
C PHE A 423 -1.12 -24.26 8.39
N ASP A 424 0.17 -23.94 8.51
CA ASP A 424 0.90 -23.93 9.77
C ASP A 424 1.13 -22.48 10.24
N GLU A 425 1.11 -22.25 11.55
CA GLU A 425 1.44 -20.97 12.18
C GLU A 425 2.54 -21.17 13.23
N VAL A 426 3.50 -20.24 13.27
CA VAL A 426 4.51 -20.12 14.31
C VAL A 426 4.31 -18.79 15.01
N HIS A 427 3.83 -18.84 16.25
CA HIS A 427 3.58 -17.69 17.10
C HIS A 427 4.84 -17.41 17.90
N GLN A 428 5.31 -16.16 17.89
CA GLN A 428 6.58 -15.76 18.45
C GLN A 428 6.38 -14.53 19.36
N GLN A 429 6.70 -14.67 20.65
CA GLN A 429 6.72 -13.56 21.60
C GLN A 429 8.16 -13.08 21.79
N PHE A 430 8.49 -11.91 21.24
CA PHE A 430 9.84 -11.33 21.34
C PHE A 430 10.00 -10.51 22.63
N SER A 431 9.01 -9.69 22.96
CA SER A 431 8.99 -8.89 24.21
C SER A 431 7.54 -8.69 24.66
N SER A 432 7.29 -7.99 25.77
CA SER A 432 5.90 -7.67 26.19
C SER A 432 5.12 -6.81 25.17
N TRP A 433 5.81 -6.18 24.22
CA TRP A 433 5.24 -5.23 23.26
C TRP A 433 5.58 -5.57 21.79
N ILE A 434 6.25 -6.71 21.52
CA ILE A 434 6.50 -7.24 20.17
C ILE A 434 6.08 -8.70 20.11
N TYR A 435 5.10 -8.96 19.25
CA TYR A 435 4.57 -10.29 18.96
C TYR A 435 4.44 -10.49 17.44
N GLN A 436 4.70 -11.71 16.97
CA GLN A 436 4.66 -12.06 15.55
C GLN A 436 3.98 -13.41 15.34
N ILE A 437 3.23 -13.54 14.24
CA ILE A 437 2.73 -14.82 13.72
C ILE A 437 3.30 -15.00 12.32
N THR A 438 4.11 -16.04 12.13
CA THR A 438 4.56 -16.48 10.80
C THR A 438 3.62 -17.59 10.32
N ARG A 439 2.89 -17.35 9.23
CA ARG A 439 1.89 -18.27 8.68
C ARG A 439 2.33 -18.80 7.31
N LEU A 440 2.31 -20.11 7.16
CA LEU A 440 2.59 -20.81 5.91
C LEU A 440 1.31 -21.46 5.41
N TYR A 441 0.62 -20.78 4.50
CA TYR A 441 -0.55 -21.32 3.83
C TYR A 441 -0.17 -22.42 2.84
N LYS A 442 -0.95 -23.49 2.81
CA LYS A 442 -0.79 -24.58 1.85
C LYS A 442 -0.88 -24.05 0.42
N ASN A 443 0.07 -24.46 -0.41
CA ASN A 443 0.20 -24.06 -1.81
C ASN A 443 0.44 -22.55 -2.04
N LYS A 444 0.82 -21.78 -1.01
CA LYS A 444 1.41 -20.45 -1.21
C LYS A 444 2.92 -20.57 -1.28
N GLU A 445 3.55 -19.71 -2.08
CA GLU A 445 4.99 -19.70 -2.34
C GLU A 445 5.76 -18.80 -1.37
N HIS A 446 5.04 -18.07 -0.50
CA HIS A 446 5.58 -17.13 0.47
C HIS A 446 5.06 -17.39 1.88
N ALA A 447 5.79 -16.87 2.86
CA ALA A 447 5.34 -16.80 4.24
C ALA A 447 4.64 -15.45 4.48
N GLU A 448 3.53 -15.47 5.22
CA GLU A 448 2.89 -14.25 5.72
C GLU A 448 3.35 -14.01 7.16
N VAL A 449 3.90 -12.83 7.43
CA VAL A 449 4.43 -12.49 8.74
C VAL A 449 3.64 -11.33 9.32
N GLU A 450 2.70 -11.64 10.20
CA GLU A 450 1.89 -10.66 10.91
C GLU A 450 2.63 -10.18 12.15
N TYR A 451 2.95 -8.89 12.23
CA TYR A 451 3.56 -8.27 13.40
C TYR A 451 2.51 -7.49 14.21
N THR A 452 2.71 -7.46 15.53
CA THR A 452 2.01 -6.61 16.49
C THR A 452 3.05 -5.91 17.34
N ILE A 453 3.21 -4.60 17.13
CA ILE A 453 4.23 -3.77 17.78
C ILE A 453 3.54 -2.64 18.56
N GLY A 454 3.70 -2.68 19.87
CA GLY A 454 3.30 -1.62 20.79
C GLY A 454 2.41 -2.10 21.94
N PRO A 455 2.24 -1.30 23.00
CA PRO A 455 2.75 0.08 23.14
C PRO A 455 4.28 0.13 23.18
N ILE A 456 4.90 0.98 22.35
CA ILE A 456 6.35 1.17 22.40
C ILE A 456 6.68 1.88 23.72
N PRO A 457 7.48 1.28 24.61
CA PRO A 457 7.77 1.88 25.91
C PRO A 457 8.68 3.09 25.73
N VAL A 458 8.38 4.17 26.44
CA VAL A 458 9.17 5.42 26.44
C VAL A 458 9.38 5.97 27.86
N ASP A 459 9.00 5.21 28.89
CA ASP A 459 9.18 5.59 30.30
C ASP A 459 10.67 5.69 30.70
N ASP A 460 11.54 5.10 29.88
CA ASP A 460 13.00 5.23 29.94
C ASP A 460 13.53 6.54 29.31
N ASP A 461 12.63 7.42 28.85
CA ASP A 461 12.95 8.66 28.12
C ASP A 461 13.77 8.38 26.84
N VAL A 462 13.52 7.23 26.19
CA VAL A 462 14.17 6.83 24.94
C VAL A 462 13.15 6.61 23.83
N GLY A 463 13.20 7.43 22.78
CA GLY A 463 12.47 7.19 21.53
C GLY A 463 13.00 5.95 20.81
N LYS A 464 12.10 5.16 20.21
CA LYS A 464 12.44 3.86 19.59
C LYS A 464 11.81 3.75 18.20
N GLU A 465 12.63 3.31 17.26
CA GLU A 465 12.26 3.13 15.85
C GLU A 465 12.48 1.66 15.49
N VAL A 466 11.39 0.91 15.44
CA VAL A 466 11.36 -0.56 15.46
C VAL A 466 11.46 -1.11 14.05
N ILE A 467 12.41 -2.03 13.84
CA ILE A 467 12.67 -2.68 12.56
C ILE A 467 12.49 -4.19 12.67
N THR A 468 12.05 -4.83 11.58
CA THR A 468 12.33 -6.25 11.33
C THR A 468 13.56 -6.33 10.43
N GLN A 469 14.50 -7.22 10.75
CA GLN A 469 15.71 -7.45 9.98
C GLN A 469 15.79 -8.92 9.58
N LEU A 470 16.02 -9.14 8.29
CA LEU A 470 16.32 -10.42 7.67
C LEU A 470 17.81 -10.46 7.35
N THR A 471 18.51 -11.47 7.85
CA THR A 471 19.95 -11.64 7.66
C THR A 471 20.22 -13.01 7.06
N ALA A 472 20.74 -13.02 5.84
CA ALA A 472 21.14 -14.21 5.11
C ALA A 472 22.61 -14.09 4.66
N ASN A 473 23.25 -15.21 4.37
CA ASN A 473 24.61 -15.22 3.84
C ASN A 473 24.59 -15.03 2.31
N MET A 474 24.13 -13.87 1.85
CA MET A 474 24.06 -13.49 0.43
C MET A 474 25.12 -12.42 0.12
N SER A 475 25.82 -12.58 -1.01
CA SER A 475 26.79 -11.58 -1.49
C SER A 475 26.10 -10.55 -2.38
N THR A 476 25.45 -9.57 -1.76
CA THR A 476 24.60 -8.58 -2.47
C THR A 476 25.37 -7.36 -2.97
N ASN A 477 26.66 -7.24 -2.67
CA ASN A 477 27.57 -6.21 -3.17
C ASN A 477 27.01 -4.78 -2.98
N SER A 478 26.58 -4.46 -1.75
CA SER A 478 25.97 -3.18 -1.40
C SER A 478 24.71 -2.79 -2.18
N THR A 479 24.14 -3.69 -2.97
CA THR A 479 23.01 -3.43 -3.86
C THR A 479 21.73 -4.03 -3.31
N PHE A 480 20.65 -3.26 -3.41
CA PHE A 480 19.29 -3.69 -3.10
C PHE A 480 18.30 -2.91 -3.99
N TYR A 481 17.03 -3.31 -4.02
CA TYR A 481 16.05 -2.74 -4.93
C TYR A 481 14.79 -2.36 -4.18
N THR A 482 14.30 -1.14 -4.39
CA THR A 482 13.06 -0.64 -3.78
C THR A 482 12.12 -0.08 -4.84
N ASP A 483 10.82 -0.25 -4.64
CA ASP A 483 9.83 0.24 -5.60
C ASP A 483 9.67 1.77 -5.56
N SER A 484 9.28 2.34 -6.70
CA SER A 484 8.82 3.71 -6.86
C SER A 484 7.31 3.72 -6.96
N ASN A 485 6.64 4.19 -5.90
CA ASN A 485 5.18 4.27 -5.79
C ASN A 485 4.43 2.97 -6.16
N GLY A 486 5.02 1.81 -5.87
CA GLY A 486 4.46 0.49 -6.17
C GLY A 486 4.62 0.04 -7.63
N ARG A 487 5.46 0.71 -8.42
CA ARG A 487 5.73 0.42 -9.83
C ARG A 487 7.18 0.00 -10.04
N ASP A 488 8.00 0.79 -10.71
CA ASP A 488 9.37 0.48 -11.07
C ASP A 488 10.21 0.17 -9.82
N PHE A 489 11.00 -0.91 -9.86
CA PHE A 489 12.06 -1.15 -8.88
C PHE A 489 13.32 -0.42 -9.32
N LEU A 490 13.82 0.44 -8.45
CA LEU A 490 15.05 1.18 -8.65
C LEU A 490 16.19 0.47 -7.92
N LYS A 491 17.32 0.36 -8.60
CA LYS A 491 18.56 -0.14 -8.00
C LYS A 491 19.09 0.89 -7.00
N ARG A 492 19.30 0.47 -5.77
CA ARG A 492 19.87 1.26 -4.69
C ARG A 492 21.25 0.71 -4.36
N VAL A 493 22.23 1.60 -4.23
CA VAL A 493 23.59 1.25 -3.82
C VAL A 493 23.88 1.95 -2.50
N ARG A 494 24.22 1.17 -1.48
CA ARG A 494 24.51 1.67 -0.13
C ARG A 494 25.67 2.69 -0.18
N ASN A 495 25.48 3.84 0.46
CA ASN A 495 26.45 4.94 0.53
C ASN A 495 26.87 5.51 -0.84
N TYR A 496 25.99 5.46 -1.84
CA TYR A 496 26.27 5.97 -3.18
C TYR A 496 25.13 6.84 -3.72
N ARG A 497 25.47 7.78 -4.60
CA ARG A 497 24.56 8.64 -5.35
C ARG A 497 25.10 8.81 -6.76
N GLU A 498 24.21 8.69 -7.74
CA GLU A 498 24.58 8.79 -9.16
C GLU A 498 24.95 10.24 -9.51
N ASP A 499 24.12 11.22 -9.11
CA ASP A 499 24.25 12.59 -9.60
C ASP A 499 25.29 13.43 -8.82
N TRP A 500 25.90 12.92 -7.73
CA TRP A 500 26.94 13.62 -6.96
C TRP A 500 27.79 12.70 -6.09
N ASN A 501 29.00 13.17 -5.73
CA ASN A 501 29.87 12.47 -4.79
C ASN A 501 29.35 12.60 -3.35
N LEU A 502 28.69 11.55 -2.84
CA LEU A 502 28.12 11.53 -1.49
C LEU A 502 29.20 11.59 -0.41
N GLN A 503 29.07 12.56 0.50
CA GLN A 503 29.76 12.55 1.79
C GLN A 503 28.88 11.82 2.81
N VAL A 504 29.34 10.66 3.30
CA VAL A 504 28.54 9.81 4.19
C VAL A 504 28.54 10.39 5.60
N THR A 505 27.45 11.02 5.99
CA THR A 505 27.25 11.61 7.33
C THR A 505 26.34 10.76 8.20
N GLN A 506 25.36 10.08 7.59
CA GLN A 506 24.38 9.20 8.24
C GLN A 506 24.32 7.86 7.49
N PRO A 507 25.17 6.87 7.82
CA PRO A 507 25.30 5.63 7.07
C PRO A 507 24.08 4.70 7.19
N VAL A 508 23.19 4.96 8.16
CA VAL A 508 21.90 4.27 8.27
C VAL A 508 20.81 5.08 7.57
N ALA A 509 20.48 6.27 8.09
CA ALA A 509 19.35 7.06 7.60
C ALA A 509 19.49 7.49 6.13
N GLY A 510 20.71 7.72 5.65
CA GLY A 510 21.00 8.03 4.24
C GLY A 510 20.85 6.84 3.28
N ASN A 511 20.58 5.64 3.78
CA ASN A 511 20.34 4.44 2.97
C ASN A 511 18.91 3.89 3.13
N TYR A 512 18.03 4.58 3.84
CA TYR A 512 16.61 4.25 3.86
C TYR A 512 15.91 4.81 2.62
N TYR A 513 15.04 4.00 2.03
CA TYR A 513 14.22 4.35 0.87
C TYR A 513 12.75 4.01 1.14
N PRO A 514 11.80 4.72 0.51
CA PRO A 514 10.39 4.38 0.64
C PRO A 514 10.09 3.10 -0.13
N VAL A 515 9.22 2.27 0.44
CA VAL A 515 8.61 1.11 -0.23
C VAL A 515 7.10 1.19 -0.13
N ASN A 516 6.40 0.92 -1.23
CA ASN A 516 4.94 0.86 -1.30
C ASN A 516 4.45 -0.50 -1.80
N LEU A 517 5.28 -1.23 -2.53
CA LEU A 517 5.12 -2.62 -2.95
C LEU A 517 6.06 -3.52 -2.14
N GLY A 518 7.37 -3.22 -2.13
CA GLY A 518 8.36 -4.06 -1.47
C GLY A 518 9.81 -3.68 -1.73
N VAL A 519 10.69 -4.53 -1.21
CA VAL A 519 12.15 -4.44 -1.35
C VAL A 519 12.70 -5.83 -1.62
N TYR A 520 13.78 -5.94 -2.39
CA TYR A 520 14.47 -7.21 -2.57
C TYR A 520 15.99 -7.05 -2.68
N ILE A 521 16.70 -8.14 -2.38
CA ILE A 521 18.14 -8.30 -2.56
C ILE A 521 18.42 -9.54 -3.40
N VAL A 522 19.54 -9.53 -4.10
CA VAL A 522 19.91 -10.57 -5.07
C VAL A 522 21.39 -10.90 -4.93
N ASP A 523 21.72 -12.18 -5.04
CA ASP A 523 23.09 -12.65 -5.28
C ASP A 523 23.15 -13.52 -6.54
N GLU A 524 24.24 -14.26 -6.75
CA GLU A 524 24.43 -15.10 -7.94
C GLU A 524 23.44 -16.29 -8.03
N LYS A 525 22.72 -16.62 -6.95
CA LYS A 525 21.90 -17.83 -6.84
C LYS A 525 20.43 -17.55 -6.53
N TYR A 526 20.15 -16.61 -5.64
CA TYR A 526 18.83 -16.40 -5.07
C TYR A 526 18.40 -14.93 -5.09
N GLU A 527 17.08 -14.75 -5.05
CA GLU A 527 16.42 -13.48 -4.75
C GLU A 527 15.67 -13.61 -3.42
N LEU A 528 15.97 -12.74 -2.46
CA LEU A 528 15.17 -12.58 -1.24
C LEU A 528 14.29 -11.34 -1.41
N SER A 529 12.98 -11.54 -1.46
CA SER A 529 12.00 -10.48 -1.68
C SER A 529 11.06 -10.33 -0.48
N VAL A 530 10.75 -9.07 -0.12
CA VAL A 530 9.77 -8.73 0.90
C VAL A 530 8.74 -7.77 0.35
N LEU A 531 7.45 -8.12 0.45
CA LEU A 531 6.34 -7.22 0.12
C LEU A 531 5.72 -6.63 1.40
N VAL A 532 5.16 -5.42 1.29
CA VAL A 532 4.60 -4.65 2.41
C VAL A 532 3.10 -4.39 2.25
N ASP A 533 2.35 -4.40 3.36
CA ASP A 533 0.91 -4.09 3.39
C ASP A 533 0.59 -2.58 3.43
N ARG A 534 1.61 -1.73 3.46
CA ARG A 534 1.51 -0.26 3.59
C ARG A 534 2.81 0.41 3.14
N ALA A 535 2.79 1.73 3.03
CA ALA A 535 4.03 2.51 2.87
C ALA A 535 4.94 2.34 4.11
N ALA A 536 6.23 2.06 3.88
CA ALA A 536 7.24 1.89 4.93
C ALA A 536 8.61 2.36 4.46
N GLY A 537 9.55 2.57 5.38
CA GLY A 537 10.97 2.73 5.09
C GLY A 537 11.69 1.38 5.10
N ALA A 538 12.50 1.11 4.09
CA ALA A 538 13.31 -0.11 3.98
C ALA A 538 14.76 0.19 3.57
N SER A 539 15.66 -0.73 3.91
CA SER A 539 17.10 -0.60 3.62
C SER A 539 17.80 -1.96 3.55
N SER A 540 19.01 -1.95 3.02
CA SER A 540 20.03 -2.97 3.23
C SER A 540 21.27 -2.29 3.81
N ILE A 541 21.52 -2.46 5.13
CA ILE A 541 22.63 -1.79 5.83
C ILE A 541 23.93 -2.60 5.77
N GLN A 542 23.84 -3.90 5.59
CA GLN A 542 24.99 -4.79 5.32
C GLN A 542 24.62 -5.79 4.23
N ASP A 543 25.63 -6.40 3.61
CA ASP A 543 25.39 -7.38 2.56
C ASP A 543 24.65 -8.61 3.11
N GLY A 544 23.69 -9.10 2.33
CA GLY A 544 22.78 -10.16 2.75
C GLY A 544 21.78 -9.77 3.83
N GLN A 545 21.72 -8.48 4.22
CA GLN A 545 20.71 -7.95 5.12
C GLN A 545 19.64 -7.13 4.39
N LEU A 546 18.40 -7.29 4.84
CA LEU A 546 17.26 -6.48 4.45
C LEU A 546 16.49 -6.11 5.72
N GLU A 547 16.21 -4.83 5.91
CA GLU A 547 15.42 -4.35 7.04
C GLU A 547 14.27 -3.44 6.62
N ILE A 548 13.18 -3.50 7.38
CA ILE A 548 11.99 -2.67 7.21
C ILE A 548 11.63 -2.06 8.55
N MET A 549 11.49 -0.74 8.60
CA MET A 549 11.02 -0.02 9.77
C MET A 549 9.49 -0.08 9.83
N LEU A 550 8.95 -0.61 10.92
CA LEU A 550 7.54 -0.99 11.05
C LEU A 550 6.75 -0.05 11.97
N HIS A 551 7.41 0.56 12.97
CA HIS A 551 6.76 1.51 13.88
C HIS A 551 7.78 2.44 14.54
N ARG A 552 7.35 3.64 14.93
CA ARG A 552 8.19 4.68 15.53
C ARG A 552 7.41 5.38 16.65
N ARG A 553 8.07 5.64 17.77
CA ARG A 553 7.56 6.52 18.84
C ARG A 553 8.69 7.39 19.36
N LEU A 554 8.55 8.70 19.22
CA LEU A 554 9.62 9.70 19.35
C LEU A 554 9.24 10.74 20.41
N LEU A 555 10.24 11.26 21.12
CA LEU A 555 10.05 12.16 22.26
C LEU A 555 10.45 13.62 21.96
N LYS A 556 10.83 13.92 20.72
CA LYS A 556 11.24 15.25 20.25
C LYS A 556 10.59 15.56 18.91
N ASP A 557 10.38 16.84 18.67
CA ASP A 557 10.12 17.42 17.35
C ASP A 557 11.46 17.57 16.61
N ASP A 558 11.45 17.44 15.29
CA ASP A 558 12.65 17.53 14.43
C ASP A 558 12.87 18.93 13.82
N GLY A 559 12.07 19.93 14.20
CA GLY A 559 12.29 21.32 13.83
C GLY A 559 11.91 21.65 12.39
N ARG A 560 10.96 20.91 11.78
CA ARG A 560 10.45 21.16 10.42
C ARG A 560 9.02 21.73 10.37
N GLY A 561 8.53 22.24 11.49
CA GLY A 561 7.30 23.06 11.55
C GLY A 561 6.06 22.35 12.10
N VAL A 562 6.04 21.02 12.19
CA VAL A 562 4.92 20.30 12.83
C VAL A 562 4.80 20.62 14.31
N ALA A 563 5.94 20.87 14.98
CA ALA A 563 6.04 21.30 16.37
C ALA A 563 5.38 20.33 17.37
N GLU A 564 5.45 19.03 17.07
CA GLU A 564 4.93 17.92 17.89
C GLU A 564 5.86 16.70 17.75
N PRO A 565 6.25 16.05 18.85
CA PRO A 565 6.84 14.73 18.78
C PRO A 565 5.88 13.73 18.11
N LEU A 566 6.45 12.73 17.41
CA LEU A 566 5.68 11.58 16.94
C LEU A 566 5.39 10.62 18.11
N ASP A 567 4.44 11.00 18.97
CA ASP A 567 4.07 10.27 20.19
C ASP A 567 2.60 9.81 20.13
N GLU A 568 2.30 8.92 19.18
CA GLU A 568 0.92 8.46 18.96
C GLU A 568 0.40 7.63 20.14
N VAL A 569 -0.75 8.00 20.67
CA VAL A 569 -1.43 7.31 21.78
C VAL A 569 -2.87 6.95 21.42
N VAL A 570 -3.41 5.91 22.05
CA VAL A 570 -4.84 5.59 22.07
C VAL A 570 -5.36 5.74 23.50
N CYS A 571 -6.50 6.41 23.66
CA CYS A 571 -7.09 6.68 24.96
C CYS A 571 -8.51 6.09 25.06
N VAL A 572 -8.80 5.41 26.16
CA VAL A 572 -10.11 4.84 26.48
C VAL A 572 -10.38 5.07 27.97
N ASP A 573 -11.56 5.61 28.33
CA ASP A 573 -11.93 5.91 29.73
C ASP A 573 -10.87 6.71 30.52
N GLN A 574 -10.19 7.66 29.87
CA GLN A 574 -9.09 8.47 30.43
C GLN A 574 -7.76 7.71 30.65
N ASP A 575 -7.68 6.42 30.31
CA ASP A 575 -6.43 5.66 30.27
C ASP A 575 -5.83 5.69 28.86
N CYS A 576 -4.59 6.12 28.75
CA CYS A 576 -3.89 6.32 27.48
C CYS A 576 -2.63 5.46 27.42
N GLN A 577 -2.40 4.81 26.29
CA GLN A 577 -1.16 4.09 26.03
C GLN A 577 -0.65 4.34 24.62
N GLY A 578 0.66 4.14 24.40
CA GLY A 578 1.26 4.25 23.08
C GLY A 578 0.54 3.36 22.06
N LEU A 579 0.35 3.88 20.84
CA LEU A 579 -0.39 3.18 19.79
C LEU A 579 0.30 1.86 19.40
N THR A 580 -0.51 0.82 19.21
CA THR A 580 -0.07 -0.50 18.74
C THR A 580 -0.34 -0.64 17.24
N ALA A 581 0.70 -0.87 16.46
CA ALA A 581 0.60 -1.18 15.04
C ALA A 581 0.53 -2.70 14.82
N ARG A 582 -0.52 -3.16 14.14
CA ARG A 582 -0.61 -4.52 13.58
C ARG A 582 -0.57 -4.48 12.06
N GLY A 583 0.22 -5.36 11.45
CA GLY A 583 0.41 -5.41 10.00
C GLY A 583 1.00 -6.70 9.50
N THR A 584 1.17 -6.81 8.20
CA THR A 584 1.73 -7.99 7.55
C THR A 584 2.80 -7.60 6.54
N TYR A 585 3.91 -8.33 6.55
CA TYR A 585 4.85 -8.37 5.43
C TYR A 585 4.96 -9.80 4.92
N TYR A 586 5.41 -9.97 3.68
CA TYR A 586 5.41 -11.25 2.99
C TYR A 586 6.82 -11.56 2.52
N ILE A 587 7.34 -12.74 2.83
CA ILE A 587 8.71 -13.14 2.47
C ILE A 587 8.66 -14.24 1.43
N ASN A 588 9.42 -14.07 0.34
CA ASN A 588 9.69 -15.13 -0.62
C ASN A 588 11.21 -15.22 -0.91
N VAL A 589 11.68 -16.45 -1.06
CA VAL A 589 13.02 -16.81 -1.56
C VAL A 589 12.85 -17.59 -2.85
N GLU A 590 13.37 -17.02 -3.94
CA GLU A 590 13.30 -17.57 -5.29
C GLU A 590 14.69 -17.80 -5.86
N LYS A 591 14.81 -18.62 -6.90
CA LYS A 591 16.03 -18.64 -7.72
C LYS A 591 16.15 -17.35 -8.50
N LEU A 592 17.39 -16.96 -8.81
CA LEU A 592 17.67 -15.83 -9.67
C LEU A 592 16.87 -15.88 -10.98
N GLY A 593 16.16 -14.78 -11.28
CA GLY A 593 15.33 -14.60 -12.48
C GLY A 593 13.86 -14.98 -12.31
N HIS A 594 13.43 -15.46 -11.14
CA HIS A 594 12.06 -15.92 -10.91
C HIS A 594 11.27 -15.10 -9.89
N GLY A 595 11.92 -14.18 -9.15
CA GLY A 595 11.27 -13.39 -8.10
C GLY A 595 10.26 -12.36 -8.59
N ALA A 596 10.46 -11.84 -9.82
CA ALA A 596 9.64 -10.76 -10.38
C ALA A 596 8.16 -11.15 -10.48
N HIS A 597 7.86 -12.34 -11.01
CA HIS A 597 6.48 -12.80 -11.16
C HIS A 597 5.72 -12.80 -9.83
N TRP A 598 6.32 -13.34 -8.76
CA TRP A 598 5.72 -13.32 -7.43
C TRP A 598 5.53 -11.89 -6.90
N ARG A 599 6.56 -11.03 -7.00
CA ARG A 599 6.48 -9.63 -6.54
C ARG A 599 5.32 -8.88 -7.20
N ARG A 600 5.16 -9.01 -8.53
CA ARG A 600 4.11 -8.32 -9.29
C ARG A 600 2.72 -8.88 -9.03
N THR A 601 2.56 -10.20 -9.10
CA THR A 601 1.23 -10.84 -8.98
C THR A 601 0.74 -10.82 -7.54
N TYR A 602 1.58 -11.17 -6.56
CA TYR A 602 1.18 -11.16 -5.17
C TYR A 602 1.06 -9.74 -4.61
N GLY A 603 1.88 -8.80 -5.08
CA GLY A 603 1.72 -7.37 -4.79
C GLY A 603 0.32 -6.85 -5.10
N GLN A 604 -0.26 -7.25 -6.23
CA GLN A 604 -1.65 -6.92 -6.57
C GLN A 604 -2.67 -7.62 -5.67
N GLN A 605 -2.40 -8.86 -5.24
CA GLN A 605 -3.27 -9.57 -4.29
C GLN A 605 -3.28 -8.92 -2.90
N VAL A 606 -2.16 -8.33 -2.48
CA VAL A 606 -2.04 -7.52 -1.25
C VAL A 606 -2.78 -6.19 -1.39
N TYR A 607 -2.62 -5.50 -2.52
CA TYR A 607 -3.29 -4.22 -2.78
C TYR A 607 -4.81 -4.37 -2.90
N SER A 608 -5.28 -5.44 -3.54
CA SER A 608 -6.68 -5.72 -3.84
C SER A 608 -7.10 -7.08 -3.25
N PRO A 609 -7.30 -7.17 -1.91
CA PRO A 609 -7.76 -8.39 -1.26
C PRO A 609 -9.22 -8.72 -1.63
N PHE A 610 -9.69 -9.92 -1.26
CA PHE A 610 -11.11 -10.23 -1.36
C PHE A 610 -11.95 -9.26 -0.50
N LEU A 611 -13.06 -8.77 -1.07
CA LEU A 611 -14.10 -8.07 -0.33
C LEU A 611 -15.10 -9.10 0.19
N LEU A 612 -15.36 -9.09 1.50
CA LEU A 612 -16.23 -10.04 2.18
C LEU A 612 -17.52 -9.37 2.62
N ALA A 613 -18.66 -9.97 2.29
CA ALA A 613 -19.98 -9.53 2.72
C ALA A 613 -20.74 -10.70 3.37
N PHE A 614 -21.39 -10.42 4.50
CA PHE A 614 -21.98 -11.42 5.40
C PHE A 614 -23.48 -11.21 5.55
N THR A 615 -24.25 -12.30 5.66
CA THR A 615 -25.64 -12.25 6.11
C THR A 615 -26.04 -13.56 6.77
N HIS A 616 -27.15 -13.55 7.51
CA HIS A 616 -27.77 -14.77 8.03
C HIS A 616 -29.07 -15.06 7.29
N GLU A 617 -29.28 -16.32 6.93
CA GLU A 617 -30.49 -16.75 6.24
C GLU A 617 -31.12 -17.98 6.86
N ASP A 618 -32.46 -18.02 6.80
CA ASP A 618 -33.24 -19.17 7.24
C ASP A 618 -33.10 -20.32 6.23
N ALA A 619 -32.76 -21.51 6.73
CA ALA A 619 -32.53 -22.73 5.94
C ALA A 619 -33.77 -23.22 5.15
N THR A 620 -34.97 -22.71 5.47
CA THR A 620 -36.24 -23.02 4.79
C THR A 620 -36.56 -22.09 3.61
N SER A 621 -35.76 -21.05 3.41
CA SER A 621 -35.89 -20.11 2.28
C SER A 621 -35.56 -20.80 0.95
N SER A 622 -36.48 -20.81 0.00
CA SER A 622 -36.43 -21.63 -1.24
C SER A 622 -35.47 -21.12 -2.33
N LYS A 623 -34.31 -20.54 -1.97
CA LYS A 623 -33.24 -19.90 -2.79
C LYS A 623 -33.35 -18.37 -2.87
N PRO A 624 -32.97 -17.65 -1.81
CA PRO A 624 -32.88 -16.19 -1.84
C PRO A 624 -31.66 -15.68 -2.63
N TYR A 625 -30.63 -16.53 -2.86
CA TYR A 625 -29.48 -16.25 -3.71
C TYR A 625 -29.46 -17.12 -4.96
N SER A 626 -30.28 -16.76 -5.93
CA SER A 626 -30.30 -17.47 -7.23
C SER A 626 -29.01 -17.29 -8.04
N VAL A 627 -28.20 -16.25 -7.74
CA VAL A 627 -26.92 -15.98 -8.41
C VAL A 627 -25.78 -16.09 -7.39
N ALA A 628 -25.47 -17.33 -7.00
CA ALA A 628 -24.46 -17.63 -5.99
C ALA A 628 -23.01 -17.39 -6.49
N LYS A 629 -22.79 -17.40 -7.80
CA LYS A 629 -21.48 -17.19 -8.44
C LYS A 629 -21.67 -16.48 -9.76
N ASP A 630 -20.89 -15.42 -10.00
CA ASP A 630 -20.92 -14.70 -11.27
C ASP A 630 -19.63 -13.89 -11.53
N SER A 631 -19.44 -13.44 -12.78
CA SER A 631 -18.31 -12.58 -13.18
C SER A 631 -18.76 -11.50 -14.16
N MET A 632 -18.09 -10.34 -14.16
CA MET A 632 -18.26 -9.34 -15.22
C MET A 632 -17.75 -9.84 -16.59
N MET A 633 -16.69 -10.63 -16.55
CA MET A 633 -15.92 -11.09 -17.70
C MET A 633 -16.56 -12.34 -18.30
N ASP A 634 -16.20 -12.66 -19.54
CA ASP A 634 -16.57 -13.94 -20.14
C ASP A 634 -16.05 -15.12 -19.30
N GLY A 635 -16.86 -16.19 -19.19
CA GLY A 635 -16.63 -17.25 -18.19
C GLY A 635 -15.28 -17.99 -18.28
N ASN A 636 -14.64 -17.98 -19.46
CA ASN A 636 -13.32 -18.60 -19.68
C ASN A 636 -12.19 -17.57 -19.86
N TYR A 637 -12.45 -16.29 -19.60
CA TYR A 637 -11.47 -15.24 -19.80
C TYR A 637 -10.86 -14.77 -18.46
N SER A 638 -9.57 -14.50 -18.48
CA SER A 638 -8.83 -13.82 -17.41
C SER A 638 -7.82 -12.91 -18.09
N LEU A 639 -7.46 -11.81 -17.44
CA LEU A 639 -6.38 -10.97 -17.93
C LEU A 639 -5.06 -11.76 -17.93
N PRO A 640 -4.13 -11.41 -18.83
CA PRO A 640 -2.74 -11.84 -18.70
C PRO A 640 -2.18 -11.51 -17.31
N ASP A 641 -1.30 -12.35 -16.76
CA ASP A 641 -0.71 -12.14 -15.41
C ASP A 641 0.15 -10.87 -15.33
N ASN A 642 0.58 -10.32 -16.48
CA ASN A 642 1.29 -9.06 -16.58
C ASN A 642 0.37 -7.83 -16.72
N VAL A 643 -0.95 -7.96 -16.61
CA VAL A 643 -1.90 -6.84 -16.71
C VAL A 643 -2.86 -6.78 -15.52
N ALA A 644 -3.06 -5.58 -14.98
CA ALA A 644 -4.11 -5.29 -13.98
C ALA A 644 -5.06 -4.18 -14.43
N ILE A 645 -6.33 -4.28 -14.01
CA ILE A 645 -7.28 -3.16 -14.07
C ILE A 645 -7.06 -2.29 -12.83
N VAL A 646 -6.43 -1.14 -13.02
CA VAL A 646 -6.15 -0.19 -11.92
C VAL A 646 -7.23 0.87 -11.76
N THR A 647 -8.16 0.97 -12.71
CA THR A 647 -9.37 1.80 -12.59
C THR A 647 -10.50 1.21 -13.43
N LEU A 648 -11.68 1.07 -12.84
CA LEU A 648 -12.96 0.89 -13.54
C LEU A 648 -14.01 1.69 -12.78
N GLN A 649 -14.54 2.75 -13.39
CA GLN A 649 -15.39 3.74 -12.71
C GLN A 649 -16.43 4.32 -13.67
N ASN A 650 -17.67 4.46 -13.20
CA ASN A 650 -18.67 5.27 -13.91
C ASN A 650 -18.46 6.75 -13.61
N LEU A 651 -18.59 7.59 -14.63
CA LEU A 651 -18.55 9.05 -14.52
C LEU A 651 -19.97 9.64 -14.59
N ASP A 652 -20.11 10.87 -14.10
CA ASP A 652 -21.39 11.60 -14.06
C ASP A 652 -22.03 11.77 -15.45
N ASP A 653 -21.20 11.93 -16.48
CA ASP A 653 -21.66 12.09 -17.87
C ASP A 653 -22.19 10.78 -18.50
N GLY A 654 -22.06 9.64 -17.79
CA GLY A 654 -22.47 8.32 -18.24
C GLY A 654 -21.41 7.53 -18.99
N THR A 655 -20.21 8.08 -19.17
CA THR A 655 -19.07 7.30 -19.65
C THR A 655 -18.48 6.45 -18.53
N THR A 656 -17.71 5.43 -18.90
CA THR A 656 -16.95 4.60 -17.98
C THR A 656 -15.46 4.81 -18.21
N LEU A 657 -14.74 5.17 -17.15
CA LEU A 657 -13.28 5.26 -17.13
C LEU A 657 -12.66 3.89 -16.87
N LEU A 658 -11.76 3.46 -17.76
CA LEU A 658 -10.96 2.23 -17.65
C LEU A 658 -9.48 2.57 -17.68
N ARG A 659 -8.69 1.99 -16.79
CA ARG A 659 -7.22 1.97 -16.88
C ARG A 659 -6.69 0.55 -16.77
N LEU A 660 -5.86 0.19 -17.74
CA LEU A 660 -5.10 -1.06 -17.78
C LEU A 660 -3.63 -0.72 -17.57
N ALA A 661 -2.95 -1.47 -16.70
CA ALA A 661 -1.53 -1.29 -16.41
C ALA A 661 -0.77 -2.58 -16.67
N HIS A 662 0.32 -2.47 -17.43
CA HIS A 662 1.33 -3.52 -17.49
C HIS A 662 2.19 -3.49 -16.22
N LEU A 663 2.35 -4.65 -15.57
CA LEU A 663 2.92 -4.74 -14.23
C LEU A 663 4.44 -4.90 -14.18
N PHE A 664 5.05 -5.37 -15.27
CA PHE A 664 6.48 -5.69 -15.33
C PHE A 664 7.27 -4.62 -16.08
N GLN A 665 8.51 -4.38 -15.63
CA GLN A 665 9.52 -3.61 -16.35
C GLN A 665 10.08 -4.41 -17.51
N ALA A 666 10.66 -3.73 -18.51
CA ALA A 666 11.33 -4.40 -19.60
C ALA A 666 12.49 -5.26 -19.05
N GLY A 667 12.55 -6.54 -19.46
CA GLY A 667 13.58 -7.47 -19.03
C GLY A 667 13.51 -7.94 -17.56
N GLU A 668 12.45 -7.60 -16.81
CA GLU A 668 12.32 -8.00 -15.40
C GLU A 668 12.03 -9.50 -15.21
N ASP A 669 11.28 -10.06 -16.15
CA ASP A 669 10.84 -11.45 -16.23
C ASP A 669 10.82 -11.90 -17.70
N PRO A 670 11.42 -13.05 -18.06
CA PRO A 670 11.58 -13.48 -19.44
C PRO A 670 10.27 -13.83 -20.16
N ARG A 671 9.17 -14.06 -19.43
CA ARG A 671 7.87 -14.41 -19.99
C ARG A 671 6.87 -13.26 -19.91
N TYR A 672 6.92 -12.51 -18.81
CA TYR A 672 5.89 -11.53 -18.46
C TYR A 672 6.29 -10.08 -18.78
N SER A 673 7.54 -9.84 -19.18
CA SER A 673 8.02 -8.53 -19.66
C SER A 673 7.84 -8.34 -21.16
N GLU A 674 6.94 -9.10 -21.77
CA GLU A 674 6.57 -9.03 -23.19
C GLU A 674 5.25 -8.25 -23.36
N VAL A 675 4.95 -7.82 -24.58
CA VAL A 675 3.70 -7.12 -24.89
C VAL A 675 2.49 -7.99 -24.53
N ALA A 676 1.56 -7.43 -23.76
CA ALA A 676 0.31 -8.08 -23.38
C ALA A 676 -0.86 -7.59 -24.24
N GLU A 677 -1.77 -8.49 -24.59
CA GLU A 677 -3.02 -8.16 -25.30
C GLU A 677 -4.24 -8.39 -24.43
N VAL A 678 -5.14 -7.41 -24.38
CA VAL A 678 -6.40 -7.46 -23.64
C VAL A 678 -7.58 -7.33 -24.61
N ASP A 679 -8.47 -8.32 -24.60
CA ASP A 679 -9.69 -8.34 -25.41
C ASP A 679 -10.84 -7.71 -24.62
N LEU A 680 -11.17 -6.45 -24.92
CA LEU A 680 -12.19 -5.71 -24.17
C LEU A 680 -13.60 -6.29 -24.36
N LYS A 681 -13.89 -7.01 -25.45
CA LYS A 681 -15.18 -7.68 -25.62
C LYS A 681 -15.34 -8.78 -24.58
N LYS A 682 -14.26 -9.52 -24.28
CA LYS A 682 -14.24 -10.55 -23.23
C LYS A 682 -14.17 -9.97 -21.82
N VAL A 683 -13.48 -8.83 -21.63
CA VAL A 683 -13.50 -8.11 -20.34
C VAL A 683 -14.91 -7.68 -19.97
N PHE A 684 -15.67 -7.15 -20.93
CA PHE A 684 -17.04 -6.68 -20.72
C PHE A 684 -18.06 -7.63 -21.34
N GLY A 685 -17.86 -8.95 -21.27
CA GLY A 685 -18.68 -9.97 -21.96
C GLY A 685 -20.20 -9.86 -21.84
N LYS A 686 -20.67 -9.17 -20.79
CA LYS A 686 -22.09 -8.92 -20.50
C LYS A 686 -22.63 -7.57 -20.98
N ARG A 687 -21.80 -6.72 -21.59
CA ARG A 687 -22.15 -5.37 -22.08
C ARG A 687 -21.49 -5.12 -23.43
N THR A 688 -22.20 -4.48 -24.35
CA THR A 688 -21.66 -4.14 -25.66
C THR A 688 -21.00 -2.77 -25.62
N ILE A 689 -19.72 -2.67 -25.94
CA ILE A 689 -19.03 -1.37 -26.07
C ILE A 689 -19.49 -0.71 -27.37
N LYS A 690 -20.05 0.50 -27.28
CA LYS A 690 -20.48 1.32 -28.41
C LYS A 690 -19.41 2.31 -28.87
N GLU A 691 -18.71 2.92 -27.91
CA GLU A 691 -17.64 3.88 -28.17
C GLU A 691 -16.46 3.61 -27.24
N LEU A 692 -15.24 3.80 -27.76
CA LEU A 692 -13.98 3.68 -27.04
C LEU A 692 -13.08 4.86 -27.44
N THR A 693 -12.66 5.67 -26.47
CA THR A 693 -11.75 6.80 -26.68
C THR A 693 -10.54 6.67 -25.77
N GLU A 694 -9.33 6.62 -26.35
CA GLU A 694 -8.09 6.67 -25.58
C GLU A 694 -7.73 8.10 -25.18
N THR A 695 -7.37 8.29 -23.92
CA THR A 695 -7.04 9.60 -23.33
C THR A 695 -5.66 9.59 -22.69
N ASN A 696 -5.20 10.74 -22.23
CA ASN A 696 -4.09 10.81 -21.30
C ASN A 696 -4.44 10.19 -19.93
N LEU A 697 -3.47 10.14 -19.01
CA LEU A 697 -3.61 9.43 -17.73
C LEU A 697 -4.77 9.95 -16.87
N SER A 698 -4.95 11.27 -16.79
CA SER A 698 -6.02 11.94 -16.05
C SER A 698 -7.36 11.97 -16.77
N ALA A 699 -7.43 11.46 -18.00
CA ALA A 699 -8.62 11.45 -18.85
C ALA A 699 -9.18 12.83 -19.23
N ASN A 700 -8.37 13.90 -19.18
CA ASN A 700 -8.79 15.25 -19.54
C ASN A 700 -8.41 15.68 -20.98
N GLN A 701 -7.67 14.85 -21.72
CA GLN A 701 -7.27 15.11 -23.10
C GLN A 701 -7.28 13.81 -23.91
N LYS A 702 -7.73 13.86 -25.17
CA LYS A 702 -7.58 12.70 -26.08
C LYS A 702 -6.11 12.40 -26.33
N LYS A 703 -5.75 11.11 -26.36
CA LYS A 703 -4.37 10.67 -26.54
C LYS A 703 -3.76 11.16 -27.85
N SER A 704 -4.54 11.16 -28.92
CA SER A 704 -4.14 11.62 -30.26
C SER A 704 -3.88 13.13 -30.35
N GLU A 705 -4.38 13.91 -29.39
CA GLU A 705 -4.24 15.38 -29.38
C GLU A 705 -3.08 15.85 -28.47
N MET A 706 -2.45 14.93 -27.74
CA MET A 706 -1.29 15.23 -26.89
C MET A 706 -0.10 15.68 -27.74
N LYS A 707 0.51 16.79 -27.34
CA LYS A 707 1.76 17.30 -27.93
C LYS A 707 2.86 17.28 -26.88
N GLN A 708 4.05 16.85 -27.28
CA GLN A 708 5.24 16.86 -26.43
C GLN A 708 6.18 17.95 -26.91
N LEU A 709 6.83 18.62 -25.95
CA LEU A 709 7.96 19.50 -26.26
C LEU A 709 9.19 18.62 -26.54
N ASN A 710 9.85 18.89 -27.66
CA ASN A 710 11.09 18.19 -28.02
C ASN A 710 12.27 18.95 -27.39
N TRP A 711 12.96 18.32 -26.45
CA TRP A 711 14.13 18.89 -25.79
C TRP A 711 15.42 18.38 -26.41
N ARG A 712 16.40 19.27 -26.60
CA ARG A 712 17.76 18.86 -26.90
C ARG A 712 18.43 18.45 -25.60
N VAL A 713 18.85 17.19 -25.52
CA VAL A 713 19.55 16.68 -24.35
C VAL A 713 21.02 16.49 -24.66
N ILE A 714 21.87 16.66 -23.66
CA ILE A 714 23.28 16.28 -23.74
C ILE A 714 23.27 14.74 -23.77
N GLU A 715 23.65 14.14 -24.90
CA GLU A 715 23.69 12.69 -25.04
C GLU A 715 24.68 12.09 -24.06
N ASP A 716 24.19 11.24 -23.17
CA ASP A 716 25.02 10.27 -22.45
C ASP A 716 24.93 8.92 -23.17
N ALA A 717 26.04 8.17 -23.14
CA ALA A 717 26.24 6.90 -23.84
C ALA A 717 25.30 5.75 -23.40
N GLU A 718 24.35 6.00 -22.49
CA GLU A 718 23.47 5.02 -21.87
C GLU A 718 21.98 5.22 -22.22
N SER A 719 21.65 5.63 -23.45
CA SER A 719 20.27 5.48 -23.90
C SER A 719 19.98 3.98 -24.06
N GLY A 720 19.36 3.38 -23.04
CA GLY A 720 18.82 2.02 -23.14
C GLY A 720 17.88 1.87 -24.35
N PRO A 721 17.56 0.63 -24.76
CA PRO A 721 16.67 0.40 -25.89
C PRO A 721 15.35 1.15 -25.69
N ALA A 722 14.82 1.72 -26.79
CA ALA A 722 13.55 2.43 -26.75
C ALA A 722 12.47 1.57 -26.10
N PRO A 723 11.64 2.12 -25.20
CA PRO A 723 10.62 1.34 -24.51
C PRO A 723 9.67 0.71 -25.54
N VAL A 724 9.43 -0.59 -25.38
CA VAL A 724 8.45 -1.32 -26.19
C VAL A 724 7.06 -0.82 -25.80
N LYS A 725 6.29 -0.35 -26.77
CA LYS A 725 4.97 0.24 -26.56
C LYS A 725 3.88 -0.60 -27.23
N GLY A 726 2.69 -0.58 -26.64
CA GLY A 726 1.50 -1.11 -27.27
C GLY A 726 1.16 -0.35 -28.55
N GLY A 727 0.67 -1.06 -29.57
CA GLY A 727 0.20 -0.45 -30.81
C GLY A 727 -1.07 0.43 -30.63
N PRO A 728 -1.47 1.17 -31.68
CA PRO A 728 -2.74 1.87 -31.72
C PRO A 728 -3.91 0.93 -31.42
N VAL A 729 -4.96 1.43 -30.75
CA VAL A 729 -6.15 0.60 -30.51
C VAL A 729 -6.91 0.38 -31.81
N ASP A 730 -7.16 -0.88 -32.16
CA ASP A 730 -8.16 -1.22 -33.18
C ASP A 730 -9.56 -1.14 -32.56
N CYS A 731 -10.28 -0.04 -32.86
CA CYS A 731 -11.63 0.19 -32.34
C CYS A 731 -12.68 -0.81 -32.86
N ARG A 732 -12.40 -1.62 -33.89
CA ARG A 732 -13.31 -2.69 -34.37
C ARG A 732 -13.03 -4.01 -33.67
N ALA A 733 -11.75 -4.36 -33.52
CA ALA A 733 -11.35 -5.55 -32.78
C ALA A 733 -11.64 -5.40 -31.27
N LEU A 734 -11.46 -4.18 -30.73
CA LEU A 734 -11.48 -3.84 -29.30
C LEU A 734 -10.42 -4.60 -28.49
N VAL A 735 -9.22 -4.74 -29.09
CA VAL A 735 -8.05 -5.33 -28.45
C VAL A 735 -7.06 -4.21 -28.10
N VAL A 736 -6.56 -4.23 -26.87
CA VAL A 736 -5.59 -3.26 -26.35
C VAL A 736 -4.26 -3.98 -26.11
N ALA A 737 -3.22 -3.56 -26.81
CA ALA A 737 -1.85 -3.98 -26.53
C ALA A 737 -1.22 -3.06 -25.46
N LEU A 738 -0.46 -3.62 -24.52
CA LEU A 738 0.32 -2.88 -23.53
C LEU A 738 1.76 -3.39 -23.52
N GLY A 739 2.71 -2.49 -23.71
CA GLY A 739 4.13 -2.79 -23.48
C GLY A 739 4.50 -2.73 -21.99
N PRO A 740 5.71 -3.17 -21.62
CA PRO A 740 6.23 -3.08 -20.25
C PRO A 740 6.07 -1.69 -19.64
N MET A 741 5.63 -1.64 -18.39
CA MET A 741 5.31 -0.42 -17.62
C MET A 741 4.24 0.53 -18.20
N GLU A 742 3.59 0.22 -19.32
CA GLU A 742 2.54 1.10 -19.85
C GLU A 742 1.29 1.13 -18.97
N ILE A 743 0.68 2.31 -18.86
CA ILE A 743 -0.70 2.49 -18.39
C ILE A 743 -1.48 3.17 -19.52
N ARG A 744 -2.57 2.53 -19.94
CA ARG A 744 -3.47 3.08 -20.97
C ARG A 744 -4.82 3.40 -20.36
N THR A 745 -5.35 4.57 -20.70
CA THR A 745 -6.59 5.12 -20.14
C THR A 745 -7.63 5.29 -21.23
N PHE A 746 -8.85 4.83 -20.95
CA PHE A 746 -9.94 4.83 -21.91
C PHE A 746 -11.24 5.36 -21.28
N LEU A 747 -12.02 6.07 -22.09
CA LEU A 747 -13.43 6.37 -21.84
C LEU A 747 -14.29 5.47 -22.73
N LEU A 748 -15.22 4.74 -22.13
CA LEU A 748 -16.13 3.80 -22.78
C LEU A 748 -17.58 4.28 -22.70
N LYS A 749 -18.38 3.94 -23.71
CA LYS A 749 -19.85 3.97 -23.64
C LYS A 749 -20.41 2.59 -23.99
N PHE A 750 -21.48 2.20 -23.30
CA PHE A 750 -22.16 0.91 -23.45
C PHE A 750 -23.58 1.04 -24.02
#